data_AF-A0A4S8IAT7-F1
#
_entry.id   AF-A0A4S8IAT7-F1
#
_cell.length_a   1.000
_cell.length_b   1.000
_cell.length_c   1.000
_cell.angle_alpha   90.00
_cell.angle_beta   90.00
_cell.angle_gamma   90.00
#
_symmetry.space_group_name_H-M   'P 1'
#
loop_
_entity.id
_entity.type
_entity.pdbx_description
1 polymer ?
#
loop_
_entity_poly.entity_id
_entity_poly.type
_entity_poly.pdbx_seq_one_letter_code
_entity_poly.pdbx_strand_id
1 'polypeptide(L)'
;MVSHKTPRIFYVLFVFFACYVSPSFSRVSLSVSPTTLSRANRTVTVRWSGVDSPSDLDWLGVYSPPDSANDEFIGYVFLNASDGWRSGSGSVDIPLVNLRANYAFRVFRWKREEVNYRHHDHDHNPLPGTRHRLAASEEVRFETAAGPDQIHLSFTDQEDEMRVMFVTADGAESFVSYGLDAARLDHIAATAVRRYERKDMCDFPANSSIGWRDPGSIHDGVMKNLEKGKKYYYTVGSDAGGWSPIRSFISRDGDSNETIAFLFGDMGTYTPYATFYRIQEESRSTVKWILRDIESLGDKPMFVSHIGDISYARGFAWIWDEFFNQIEPIASRIPYHVCIGNHEYDWPTQPWRPEWSYSVYGKDGGGECGVPYSIRFKMPGNSSFPTGTGAPDTQNLYFSFDAGVVHFLYISTETNFLRGSDQYNFIKADLESIDRNKTPFVVVQGHRPMYTTSNELRDAPMRERMLENLEPLLVQNNVTLALWGHVHRYERFCPLKNSRCADVTSNFTSIGGAPVHLVIGMAGQDWQPIWEPRPDHTDVPIYPQPERSMYRGGEFGYTRLVATREKLTLSYIGNHDGQVHDTVEILSGQILKSVDDDEKILESGGDGVHVESVLPWYVKATSVLAVGILVGYVLGLITRCKRDSLERSQWTPVKSEEISIASLARRPPLLASFPQALAMAIRKLLTLSRRPLLLSSRSASTSAAAALASPAKPPVMLYDRLSEAVRSKIKRLDDPDPRFLRYASPHAALVDHTPILAAPETRVTTLPNGLRIATESTLASRTATVGVWIDAGSRFETDETNGTAHFLEHMIFKGTESRTVRQLEEEIENMGGHLNAYTSREQTTYYAKVLDNDVPKALEILADILQNSCFDDKRIERERDVILREMEEVEGHTEEVIFDHLHATAFQYAPLGRTILGPAQNIKTITKEHLKNYIATHYTAPRMVISAAGAVKHEDVVEQVKKLFTKLSNDPTTASQLVAKEPAIFTGSEIRMIDDDIPLAQFAVAFSGASWTDPDSIALMVMQSMLGSWNKNAGGGKHMGSELAQRIAINEIAESMMAFNTNYKDTGLFGVYAVAKPDCLDDLAYAIMYEISKLSYRVSEADVTRARNQLKSSLQLHIDGTSPVAEDIGRQLLTYGRRVPVAELFARIDAADASTVKRVANRFIFDQDVAIAAMGPIQSLPDYNWFRRRTYLLRY
;
A
#
# COMPACT_ATOMS: atom_id res chain seq x y z
N MET A 1 7.76 -51.28 -77.11
CA MET A 1 7.39 -52.65 -76.73
C MET A 1 6.09 -52.55 -75.94
N VAL A 2 4.96 -52.66 -76.64
CA VAL A 2 4.06 -53.84 -76.64
C VAL A 2 3.23 -53.88 -75.33
N SER A 3 2.00 -53.34 -75.28
CA SER A 3 0.71 -53.96 -75.75
C SER A 3 0.16 -54.95 -74.70
N HIS A 4 -1.12 -55.08 -74.34
CA HIS A 4 -2.48 -54.61 -74.71
C HIS A 4 -3.36 -54.80 -73.42
N LYS A 5 -4.60 -54.32 -73.20
CA LYS A 5 -5.85 -54.47 -73.96
C LYS A 5 -6.96 -53.55 -73.40
N THR A 6 -7.64 -52.87 -74.32
CA THR A 6 -9.03 -52.34 -74.31
C THR A 6 -10.08 -53.48 -74.34
N PRO A 7 -11.40 -53.30 -74.00
CA PRO A 7 -12.33 -52.38 -74.72
C PRO A 7 -13.55 -51.74 -73.99
N ARG A 8 -13.98 -50.58 -74.54
CA ARG A 8 -15.33 -50.00 -74.86
C ARG A 8 -16.55 -50.35 -73.93
N ILE A 9 -17.44 -49.42 -73.53
CA ILE A 9 -18.50 -48.74 -74.34
C ILE A 9 -19.19 -47.57 -73.55
N PHE A 10 -19.35 -46.41 -74.21
CA PHE A 10 -20.37 -45.32 -74.21
C PHE A 10 -21.05 -44.68 -72.95
N TYR A 11 -20.86 -43.34 -72.88
CA TYR A 11 -21.78 -42.20 -72.60
C TYR A 11 -22.83 -42.24 -71.48
N VAL A 12 -22.79 -41.24 -70.58
CA VAL A 12 -23.77 -40.11 -70.47
C VAL A 12 -23.26 -39.10 -69.42
N LEU A 13 -23.36 -37.81 -69.74
CA LEU A 13 -23.05 -36.66 -68.88
C LEU A 13 -23.82 -36.70 -67.55
N PHE A 14 -23.19 -36.30 -66.44
CA PHE A 14 -23.77 -35.31 -65.52
C PHE A 14 -22.68 -34.69 -64.63
N VAL A 15 -22.80 -33.37 -64.49
CA VAL A 15 -22.01 -32.42 -63.70
C VAL A 15 -21.81 -32.87 -62.25
N PHE A 16 -20.58 -32.82 -61.71
CA PHE A 16 -20.28 -32.20 -60.41
C PHE A 16 -18.76 -32.11 -60.17
N PHE A 17 -18.31 -30.89 -59.92
CA PHE A 17 -16.99 -30.49 -59.46
C PHE A 17 -16.76 -31.00 -58.03
N ALA A 18 -15.62 -31.64 -57.75
CA ALA A 18 -15.04 -31.68 -56.40
C ALA A 18 -13.53 -31.94 -56.51
N CYS A 19 -12.76 -30.88 -56.30
CA CYS A 19 -11.32 -30.92 -56.12
C CYS A 19 -10.98 -31.73 -54.86
N TYR A 20 -10.19 -32.80 -55.02
CA TYR A 20 -9.40 -33.35 -53.93
C TYR A 20 -8.22 -32.42 -53.67
N VAL A 21 -8.32 -31.59 -52.62
CA VAL A 21 -7.18 -30.91 -52.00
C VAL A 21 -6.81 -31.73 -50.77
N SER A 22 -5.58 -32.24 -50.75
CA SER A 22 -4.98 -32.82 -49.55
C SER A 22 -4.95 -31.77 -48.43
N PRO A 23 -5.40 -32.06 -47.20
CA PRO A 23 -5.33 -31.08 -46.12
C PRO A 23 -3.87 -30.89 -45.71
N SER A 24 -3.31 -29.72 -46.01
CA SER A 24 -2.10 -29.22 -45.37
C SER A 24 -2.44 -28.94 -43.90
N PHE A 25 -2.00 -29.80 -42.98
CA PHE A 25 -2.02 -29.46 -41.55
C PHE A 25 -1.12 -28.23 -41.35
N SER A 26 -1.69 -27.09 -40.94
CA SER A 26 -0.91 -25.93 -40.50
C SER A 26 -0.17 -26.31 -39.23
N ARG A 27 1.15 -26.42 -39.30
CA ARG A 27 2.00 -26.58 -38.11
C ARG A 27 1.95 -25.27 -37.32
N VAL A 28 1.61 -25.33 -36.04
CA VAL A 28 1.66 -24.16 -35.13
C VAL A 28 3.04 -23.51 -35.25
N SER A 29 3.07 -22.23 -35.58
CA SER A 29 4.28 -21.42 -35.68
C SER A 29 4.50 -20.66 -34.37
N LEU A 30 5.73 -20.65 -33.86
CA LEU A 30 6.15 -19.90 -32.68
C LEU A 30 7.47 -19.21 -33.01
N SER A 31 7.51 -17.88 -32.88
CA SER A 31 8.67 -17.04 -33.20
C SER A 31 8.93 -16.05 -32.08
N VAL A 32 10.18 -15.71 -31.84
CA VAL A 32 10.58 -14.74 -30.81
C VAL A 32 11.40 -13.61 -31.39
N SER A 33 11.20 -12.39 -30.88
CA SER A 33 11.93 -11.21 -31.32
C SER A 33 12.14 -10.23 -30.18
N PRO A 34 13.37 -9.72 -29.97
CA PRO A 34 14.62 -10.16 -30.60
C PRO A 34 15.11 -11.51 -30.03
N THR A 35 15.98 -12.21 -30.75
CA THR A 35 16.61 -13.47 -30.29
C THR A 35 17.90 -13.26 -29.50
N THR A 36 18.41 -12.03 -29.48
CA THR A 36 19.57 -11.63 -28.67
C THR A 36 19.18 -10.39 -27.87
N LEU A 37 19.26 -10.48 -26.55
CA LEU A 37 18.89 -9.44 -25.59
C LEU A 37 20.13 -8.73 -25.06
N SER A 38 20.02 -7.42 -24.89
CA SER A 38 21.06 -6.59 -24.28
C SER A 38 20.64 -6.13 -22.89
N ARG A 39 21.55 -5.52 -22.15
CA ARG A 39 21.22 -4.94 -20.83
C ARG A 39 20.15 -3.83 -20.92
N ALA A 40 20.14 -3.07 -22.01
CA ALA A 40 19.20 -1.97 -22.23
C ALA A 40 17.82 -2.44 -22.71
N ASN A 41 17.74 -3.61 -23.36
CA ASN A 41 16.49 -4.18 -23.83
C ASN A 41 16.41 -5.67 -23.48
N ARG A 42 15.79 -5.95 -22.33
CA ARG A 42 15.62 -7.30 -21.76
C ARG A 42 14.28 -7.96 -22.11
N THR A 43 13.42 -7.27 -22.84
CA THR A 43 12.08 -7.75 -23.17
C THR A 43 12.09 -8.51 -24.48
N VAL A 44 11.51 -9.72 -24.47
CA VAL A 44 11.28 -10.51 -25.68
C VAL A 44 9.80 -10.59 -26.00
N THR A 45 9.46 -10.33 -27.25
CA THR A 45 8.12 -10.57 -27.79
C THR A 45 8.03 -11.99 -28.32
N VAL A 46 7.18 -12.82 -27.72
CA VAL A 46 6.88 -14.17 -28.17
C VAL A 46 5.59 -14.16 -28.98
N ARG A 47 5.63 -14.57 -30.25
CA ARG A 47 4.46 -14.60 -31.15
C ARG A 47 4.13 -16.02 -31.60
N TRP A 48 2.85 -16.40 -31.58
CA TRP A 48 2.37 -17.68 -32.10
C TRP A 48 1.28 -17.50 -33.14
N SER A 49 1.12 -18.49 -34.04
CA SER A 49 0.01 -18.57 -34.99
C SER A 49 -0.29 -20.00 -35.42
N GLY A 50 -1.50 -20.23 -35.93
CA GLY A 50 -1.92 -21.53 -36.45
C GLY A 50 -2.29 -22.57 -35.40
N VAL A 51 -2.64 -22.15 -34.17
CA VAL A 51 -3.20 -23.04 -33.14
C VAL A 51 -4.64 -23.41 -33.52
N ASP A 52 -4.84 -24.63 -34.01
CA ASP A 52 -6.18 -25.13 -34.37
C ASP A 52 -7.04 -25.37 -33.14
N SER A 53 -8.26 -24.84 -33.13
CA SER A 53 -9.21 -24.93 -32.00
C SER A 53 -8.59 -24.53 -30.65
N PRO A 54 -8.17 -23.25 -30.50
CA PRO A 54 -7.47 -22.79 -29.30
C PRO A 54 -8.34 -22.93 -28.05
N SER A 55 -7.70 -23.29 -26.93
CA SER A 55 -8.34 -23.54 -25.63
C SER A 55 -7.92 -22.48 -24.61
N ASP A 56 -8.79 -22.23 -23.62
CA ASP A 56 -8.48 -21.35 -22.47
C ASP A 56 -7.35 -21.90 -21.59
N LEU A 57 -7.06 -23.20 -21.71
CA LEU A 57 -5.98 -23.90 -21.04
C LEU A 57 -4.70 -24.02 -21.90
N ASP A 58 -4.69 -23.56 -23.16
CA ASP A 58 -3.45 -23.53 -23.95
C ASP A 58 -2.49 -22.50 -23.32
N TRP A 59 -1.21 -22.84 -23.18
CA TRP A 59 -0.25 -22.03 -22.42
C TRP A 59 1.15 -22.02 -23.04
N LEU A 60 1.90 -20.97 -22.73
CA LEU A 60 3.29 -20.74 -23.09
C LEU A 60 4.17 -21.00 -21.87
N GLY A 61 5.09 -21.96 -21.96
CA GLY A 61 6.09 -22.21 -20.93
C GLY A 61 7.40 -21.50 -21.22
N VAL A 62 8.03 -20.99 -20.17
CA VAL A 62 9.36 -20.35 -20.16
C VAL A 62 10.37 -21.37 -19.66
N TYR A 63 11.40 -21.63 -20.46
CA TYR A 63 12.45 -22.60 -20.15
C TYR A 63 13.81 -21.94 -20.22
N SER A 64 14.61 -22.13 -19.18
CA SER A 64 16.04 -21.82 -19.19
C SER A 64 16.71 -22.86 -18.30
N PRO A 65 17.65 -23.69 -18.81
CA PRO A 65 18.14 -23.72 -20.19
C PRO A 65 17.10 -24.26 -21.21
N PRO A 66 17.32 -24.09 -22.53
CA PRO A 66 16.37 -24.49 -23.56
C PRO A 66 16.12 -26.00 -23.67
N ASP A 67 17.04 -26.82 -23.16
CA ASP A 67 17.01 -28.29 -23.20
C ASP A 67 16.32 -28.92 -21.99
N SER A 68 15.84 -28.12 -21.02
CA SER A 68 15.02 -28.57 -19.89
C SER A 68 13.86 -29.46 -20.33
N ALA A 69 13.53 -30.47 -19.52
CA ALA A 69 12.38 -31.33 -19.78
C ALA A 69 11.08 -30.50 -19.82
N ASN A 70 10.03 -30.99 -20.50
CA ASN A 70 8.81 -30.18 -20.67
C ASN A 70 8.13 -29.84 -19.33
N ASP A 71 8.29 -30.68 -18.31
CA ASP A 71 7.81 -30.50 -16.94
C ASP A 71 8.72 -29.65 -16.04
N GLU A 72 9.86 -29.17 -16.56
CA GLU A 72 10.81 -28.31 -15.86
C GLU A 72 10.81 -26.87 -16.40
N PHE A 73 9.62 -26.28 -16.58
CA PHE A 73 9.48 -24.85 -16.89
C PHE A 73 9.74 -24.01 -15.64
N ILE A 74 10.34 -22.84 -15.79
CA ILE A 74 10.56 -21.89 -14.67
C ILE A 74 9.38 -20.94 -14.48
N GLY A 75 8.61 -20.73 -15.55
CA GLY A 75 7.43 -19.87 -15.54
C GLY A 75 6.52 -20.17 -16.72
N TYR A 76 5.33 -19.59 -16.72
CA TYR A 76 4.35 -19.78 -17.77
C TYR A 76 3.37 -18.60 -17.88
N VAL A 77 2.74 -18.51 -19.05
CA VAL A 77 1.66 -17.57 -19.35
C VAL A 77 0.57 -18.32 -20.10
N PHE A 78 -0.68 -18.24 -19.66
CA PHE A 78 -1.78 -18.79 -20.45
C PHE A 78 -1.97 -17.97 -21.73
N LEU A 79 -2.15 -18.64 -22.88
CA LEU A 79 -2.34 -17.95 -24.16
C LEU A 79 -3.61 -17.10 -24.15
N ASN A 80 -4.59 -17.48 -23.32
CA ASN A 80 -5.81 -16.72 -23.09
C ASN A 80 -5.59 -15.36 -22.41
N ALA A 81 -4.34 -14.96 -22.15
CA ALA A 81 -3.94 -13.62 -21.72
C ALA A 81 -3.67 -12.64 -22.89
N SER A 82 -3.58 -13.09 -24.16
CA SER A 82 -3.24 -12.27 -25.35
C SER A 82 -4.40 -11.96 -26.31
N ASP A 83 -4.49 -10.71 -26.85
CA ASP A 83 -5.30 -10.26 -28.01
C ASP A 83 -6.17 -11.33 -28.69
N GLY A 84 -5.49 -11.93 -29.66
CA GLY A 84 -6.08 -12.77 -30.68
C GLY A 84 -6.08 -14.25 -30.36
N TRP A 85 -5.87 -14.70 -29.12
CA TRP A 85 -5.67 -16.13 -28.84
C TRP A 85 -6.77 -17.04 -29.41
N ARG A 86 -8.02 -16.55 -29.44
CA ARG A 86 -9.20 -17.22 -30.04
C ARG A 86 -9.08 -17.46 -31.55
N SER A 87 -8.30 -16.63 -32.25
CA SER A 87 -7.97 -16.79 -33.67
C SER A 87 -6.86 -17.82 -33.92
N GLY A 88 -6.32 -18.42 -32.85
CA GLY A 88 -5.20 -19.34 -32.91
C GLY A 88 -3.83 -18.65 -33.04
N SER A 89 -3.79 -17.32 -32.86
CA SER A 89 -2.57 -16.49 -32.98
C SER A 89 -2.51 -15.43 -31.88
N GLY A 90 -1.32 -14.97 -31.51
CA GLY A 90 -1.18 -13.96 -30.45
C GLY A 90 0.26 -13.60 -30.17
N SER A 91 0.46 -12.69 -29.22
CA SER A 91 1.78 -12.29 -28.76
C SER A 91 1.79 -11.89 -27.30
N VAL A 92 2.93 -12.09 -26.64
CA VAL A 92 3.18 -11.61 -25.27
C VAL A 92 4.60 -11.08 -25.16
N ASP A 93 4.75 -9.98 -24.43
CA ASP A 93 6.05 -9.40 -24.10
C ASP A 93 6.47 -9.86 -22.71
N ILE A 94 7.67 -10.42 -22.61
CA ILE A 94 8.20 -10.99 -21.36
C ILE A 94 9.57 -10.37 -21.10
N PRO A 95 9.74 -9.57 -20.03
CA PRO A 95 11.06 -9.16 -19.58
C PRO A 95 11.78 -10.38 -18.96
N LEU A 96 13.01 -10.64 -19.40
CA LEU A 96 13.83 -11.75 -18.92
C LEU A 96 15.01 -11.26 -18.08
N VAL A 97 15.39 -12.06 -17.09
CA VAL A 97 16.65 -11.89 -16.36
C VAL A 97 17.74 -12.78 -16.95
N ASN A 98 18.98 -12.30 -16.93
CA ASN A 98 20.12 -13.08 -17.38
C ASN A 98 20.43 -14.22 -16.39
N LEU A 99 19.93 -15.43 -16.67
CA LEU A 99 20.19 -16.64 -15.89
C LEU A 99 21.48 -17.36 -16.32
N ARG A 100 22.30 -16.72 -17.17
CA ARG A 100 23.56 -17.26 -17.75
C ARG A 100 23.36 -18.53 -18.59
N ALA A 101 22.10 -18.83 -18.92
CA ALA A 101 21.69 -19.86 -19.85
C ALA A 101 20.69 -19.26 -20.84
N ASN A 102 20.65 -19.81 -22.05
CA ASN A 102 19.68 -19.39 -23.06
C ASN A 102 18.24 -19.69 -22.59
N TYR A 103 17.29 -19.05 -23.23
CA TYR A 103 15.86 -19.25 -23.04
C TYR A 103 15.25 -19.92 -24.27
N ALA A 104 14.21 -20.71 -24.05
CA ALA A 104 13.28 -21.11 -25.09
C ALA A 104 11.86 -21.09 -24.56
N PHE A 105 10.93 -20.91 -25.49
CA PHE A 105 9.51 -20.87 -25.20
C PHE A 105 8.82 -22.04 -25.89
N ARG A 106 7.82 -22.62 -25.24
CA ARG A 106 7.09 -23.76 -25.79
C ARG A 106 5.60 -23.58 -25.56
N VAL A 107 4.81 -23.81 -26.59
CA VAL A 107 3.35 -23.77 -26.49
C VAL A 107 2.83 -25.19 -26.26
N PHE A 108 1.95 -25.35 -25.28
CA PHE A 108 1.29 -26.60 -24.95
C PHE A 108 -0.21 -26.49 -25.02
N ARG A 109 -0.83 -27.62 -25.37
CA ARG A 109 -2.26 -27.86 -25.20
C ARG A 109 -2.52 -28.63 -23.93
N TRP A 110 -3.15 -27.99 -22.96
CA TRP A 110 -3.59 -28.66 -21.76
C TRP A 110 -5.07 -29.00 -21.86
N LYS A 111 -5.38 -30.29 -22.02
CA LYS A 111 -6.76 -30.74 -22.18
C LYS A 111 -7.47 -30.74 -20.82
N ARG A 112 -8.72 -30.30 -20.81
CA ARG A 112 -9.55 -30.23 -19.59
C ARG A 112 -9.70 -31.59 -18.89
N GLU A 113 -9.71 -32.68 -19.65
CA GLU A 113 -9.75 -34.06 -19.16
C GLU A 113 -8.42 -34.58 -18.57
N GLU A 114 -7.31 -33.87 -18.80
CA GLU A 114 -5.98 -34.20 -18.26
C GLU A 114 -5.60 -33.35 -17.04
N VAL A 115 -6.47 -32.41 -16.62
CA VAL A 115 -6.27 -31.58 -15.43
C VAL A 115 -6.17 -32.49 -14.21
N ASN A 116 -5.00 -32.53 -13.59
CA ASN A 116 -4.76 -33.32 -12.39
C ASN A 116 -4.98 -32.44 -11.15
N TYR A 117 -6.19 -32.48 -10.59
CA TYR A 117 -6.55 -31.81 -9.33
C TYR A 117 -5.88 -32.41 -8.06
N ARG A 118 -4.74 -33.07 -8.23
CA ARG A 118 -3.85 -33.49 -7.13
C ARG A 118 -2.43 -32.99 -7.31
N HIS A 119 -2.11 -32.43 -8.48
CA HIS A 119 -0.80 -31.88 -8.78
C HIS A 119 -0.98 -30.37 -8.87
N HIS A 120 -0.79 -29.70 -7.74
CA HIS A 120 -1.08 -28.29 -7.58
C HIS A 120 0.19 -27.48 -7.34
N ASP A 121 0.11 -26.19 -7.63
CA ASP A 121 1.03 -25.18 -7.13
C ASP A 121 0.79 -24.91 -5.63
N HIS A 122 1.56 -23.96 -5.08
CA HIS A 122 1.47 -23.55 -3.68
C HIS A 122 0.12 -22.92 -3.31
N ASP A 123 -0.60 -22.35 -4.27
CA ASP A 123 -1.93 -21.74 -4.10
C ASP A 123 -3.07 -22.73 -4.33
N HIS A 124 -2.73 -24.02 -4.46
CA HIS A 124 -3.66 -25.13 -4.69
C HIS A 124 -4.35 -25.09 -6.06
N ASN A 125 -3.81 -24.35 -7.03
CA ASN A 125 -4.24 -24.40 -8.41
C ASN A 125 -3.59 -25.60 -9.13
N PRO A 126 -4.29 -26.31 -10.03
CA PRO A 126 -3.68 -27.37 -10.81
C PRO A 126 -2.56 -26.84 -11.72
N LEU A 127 -1.40 -27.50 -11.72
CA LEU A 127 -0.28 -27.11 -12.59
C LEU A 127 -0.56 -27.47 -14.05
N PRO A 128 -0.17 -26.61 -15.01
CA PRO A 128 -0.39 -26.86 -16.43
C PRO A 128 0.24 -28.17 -16.94
N GLY A 129 -0.53 -28.95 -17.69
CA GLY A 129 -0.07 -30.22 -18.25
C GLY A 129 0.85 -30.02 -19.47
N THR A 130 1.90 -30.84 -19.55
CA THR A 130 2.99 -30.71 -20.53
C THR A 130 3.02 -31.80 -21.60
N ARG A 131 1.96 -32.63 -21.68
CA ARG A 131 1.90 -33.81 -22.57
C ARG A 131 1.81 -33.45 -24.06
N HIS A 132 1.05 -32.42 -24.41
CA HIS A 132 0.79 -32.06 -25.82
C HIS A 132 1.52 -30.79 -26.20
N ARG A 133 2.82 -30.90 -26.51
CA ARG A 133 3.59 -29.76 -27.04
C ARG A 133 3.18 -29.48 -28.49
N LEU A 134 2.76 -28.24 -28.77
CA LEU A 134 2.35 -27.79 -30.09
C LEU A 134 3.51 -27.19 -30.89
N ALA A 135 4.32 -26.35 -30.26
CA ALA A 135 5.45 -25.66 -30.88
C ALA A 135 6.55 -25.34 -29.86
N ALA A 136 7.76 -25.04 -30.37
CA ALA A 136 8.88 -24.53 -29.61
C ALA A 136 9.52 -23.38 -30.41
N SER A 137 10.00 -22.34 -29.73
CA SER A 137 10.64 -21.19 -30.34
C SER A 137 12.09 -21.50 -30.72
N GLU A 138 12.73 -20.58 -31.44
CA GLU A 138 14.19 -20.51 -31.41
C GLU A 138 14.71 -20.07 -30.03
N GLU A 139 16.01 -20.25 -29.80
CA GLU A 139 16.64 -19.84 -28.55
C GLU A 139 16.80 -18.32 -28.47
N VAL A 140 16.57 -17.77 -27.28
CA VAL A 140 16.83 -16.38 -26.93
C VAL A 140 18.04 -16.35 -26.01
N ARG A 141 19.03 -15.53 -26.32
CA ARG A 141 20.28 -15.43 -25.56
C ARG A 141 20.54 -13.99 -25.12
N PHE A 142 21.30 -13.83 -24.05
CA PHE A 142 21.87 -12.53 -23.70
C PHE A 142 23.18 -12.30 -24.44
N GLU A 143 23.51 -11.04 -24.74
CA GLU A 143 24.80 -10.67 -25.32
C GLU A 143 25.94 -11.03 -24.36
N THR A 144 26.99 -11.67 -24.90
CA THR A 144 28.16 -12.11 -24.13
C THR A 144 28.98 -10.97 -23.53
N ALA A 145 28.81 -9.72 -24.03
CA ALA A 145 29.55 -8.53 -23.59
C ALA A 145 28.67 -7.49 -22.86
N ALA A 146 27.55 -7.91 -22.25
CA ALA A 146 26.60 -7.00 -21.60
C ALA A 146 27.10 -6.35 -20.29
N GLY A 147 28.34 -6.65 -19.87
CA GLY A 147 28.94 -6.21 -18.62
C GLY A 147 28.35 -6.93 -17.38
N PRO A 148 28.80 -6.57 -16.16
CA PRO A 148 28.37 -7.26 -14.95
C PRO A 148 26.93 -6.96 -14.51
N ASP A 149 26.25 -7.97 -13.96
CA ASP A 149 24.88 -7.92 -13.42
C ASP A 149 24.87 -7.97 -11.89
N GLN A 150 23.71 -7.71 -11.26
CA GLN A 150 23.48 -7.91 -9.82
C GLN A 150 24.42 -7.07 -8.94
N ILE A 151 24.68 -5.84 -9.37
CA ILE A 151 25.60 -4.92 -8.68
C ILE A 151 24.97 -4.48 -7.37
N HIS A 152 25.65 -4.71 -6.26
CA HIS A 152 25.17 -4.29 -4.94
C HIS A 152 26.32 -3.90 -4.00
N LEU A 153 26.03 -2.94 -3.13
CA LEU A 153 26.97 -2.35 -2.19
C LEU A 153 26.75 -2.89 -0.78
N SER A 154 27.80 -2.95 0.02
CA SER A 154 27.74 -3.19 1.46
C SER A 154 28.90 -2.52 2.18
N PHE A 155 28.77 -2.28 3.48
CA PHE A 155 29.91 -1.80 4.26
C PHE A 155 30.96 -2.89 4.48
N THR A 156 32.18 -2.47 4.80
CA THR A 156 33.22 -3.35 5.37
C THR A 156 33.42 -3.04 6.85
N ASP A 157 34.40 -3.70 7.47
CA ASP A 157 34.85 -3.41 8.83
C ASP A 157 35.53 -2.04 8.97
N GLN A 158 36.00 -1.45 7.86
CA GLN A 158 36.67 -0.16 7.83
C GLN A 158 35.70 0.92 7.34
N GLU A 159 35.68 2.07 8.02
CA GLU A 159 34.75 3.16 7.73
C GLU A 159 35.04 3.87 6.40
N ASP A 160 36.31 3.91 6.00
CA ASP A 160 36.80 4.51 4.76
C ASP A 160 36.78 3.53 3.57
N GLU A 161 36.03 2.42 3.69
CA GLU A 161 35.88 1.41 2.67
C GLU A 161 34.41 1.20 2.28
N MET A 162 34.18 0.93 1.00
CA MET A 162 32.88 0.49 0.48
C MET A 162 33.09 -0.76 -0.37
N ARG A 163 32.32 -1.81 -0.10
CA ARG A 163 32.33 -3.03 -0.89
C ARG A 163 31.33 -2.92 -2.02
N VAL A 164 31.71 -3.41 -3.19
CA VAL A 164 30.80 -3.68 -4.31
C VAL A 164 30.95 -5.13 -4.72
N MET A 165 29.81 -5.80 -4.87
CA MET A 165 29.72 -7.15 -5.38
C MET A 165 28.88 -7.17 -6.65
N PHE A 166 29.23 -8.07 -7.57
CA PHE A 166 28.54 -8.23 -8.85
C PHE A 166 28.80 -9.60 -9.46
N VAL A 167 28.01 -9.97 -10.47
CA VAL A 167 28.10 -11.27 -11.13
C VAL A 167 28.51 -11.13 -12.58
N THR A 168 29.40 -12.01 -13.03
CA THR A 168 29.79 -12.20 -14.43
C THR A 168 29.58 -13.67 -14.84
N ALA A 169 29.63 -13.95 -16.15
CA ALA A 169 29.43 -15.30 -16.67
C ALA A 169 30.63 -16.24 -16.44
N ASP A 170 31.85 -15.71 -16.37
CA ASP A 170 33.08 -16.47 -16.20
C ASP A 170 33.94 -15.90 -15.06
N GLY A 171 35.03 -16.59 -14.70
CA GLY A 171 35.91 -16.17 -13.59
C GLY A 171 37.04 -15.22 -14.00
N ALA A 172 36.94 -14.55 -15.15
CA ALA A 172 38.01 -13.68 -15.63
C ALA A 172 38.23 -12.49 -14.69
N GLU A 173 39.45 -11.95 -14.67
CA GLU A 173 39.78 -10.80 -13.84
C GLU A 173 38.84 -9.62 -14.14
N SER A 174 38.23 -9.08 -13.09
CA SER A 174 37.40 -7.89 -13.13
C SER A 174 37.80 -6.93 -12.03
N PHE A 175 37.47 -5.66 -12.23
CA PHE A 175 37.93 -4.55 -11.43
C PHE A 175 36.78 -3.62 -11.09
N VAL A 176 37.03 -2.78 -10.10
CA VAL A 176 36.20 -1.63 -9.74
C VAL A 176 37.01 -0.38 -10.04
N SER A 177 36.54 0.47 -10.93
CA SER A 177 37.13 1.79 -11.16
C SER A 177 36.26 2.84 -10.49
N TYR A 178 36.85 3.74 -9.69
CA TYR A 178 36.10 4.70 -8.88
C TYR A 178 36.84 6.03 -8.67
N GLY A 179 36.10 7.09 -8.35
CA GLY A 179 36.63 8.43 -8.11
C GLY A 179 35.55 9.43 -7.68
N LEU A 180 35.96 10.66 -7.37
CA LEU A 180 35.05 11.75 -6.99
C LEU A 180 34.39 12.45 -8.20
N ASP A 181 34.92 12.21 -9.40
CA ASP A 181 34.48 12.83 -10.66
C ASP A 181 34.02 11.73 -11.63
N ALA A 182 32.79 11.80 -12.10
CA ALA A 182 32.24 10.83 -13.04
C ALA A 182 33.04 10.75 -14.36
N ALA A 183 33.73 11.82 -14.75
CA ALA A 183 34.57 11.85 -15.94
C ALA A 183 35.97 11.26 -15.70
N ARG A 184 36.40 11.09 -14.43
CA ARG A 184 37.75 10.66 -14.05
C ARG A 184 37.72 9.74 -12.82
N LEU A 185 37.77 8.45 -13.09
CA LEU A 185 37.81 7.39 -12.08
C LEU A 185 39.27 7.01 -11.79
N ASP A 186 39.94 7.84 -10.99
CA ASP A 186 41.40 7.82 -10.76
C ASP A 186 41.89 6.59 -9.95
N HIS A 187 40.98 5.79 -9.38
CA HIS A 187 41.31 4.61 -8.59
C HIS A 187 40.79 3.32 -9.23
N ILE A 188 41.56 2.24 -9.06
CA ILE A 188 41.20 0.89 -9.52
C ILE A 188 41.42 -0.09 -8.36
N ALA A 189 40.43 -0.93 -8.07
CA ALA A 189 40.52 -2.04 -7.14
C ALA A 189 40.30 -3.37 -7.87
N ALA A 190 41.16 -4.37 -7.60
CA ALA A 190 40.96 -5.73 -8.08
C ALA A 190 39.84 -6.42 -7.28
N THR A 191 39.16 -7.38 -7.91
CA THR A 191 38.11 -8.17 -7.27
C THR A 191 38.58 -9.57 -6.92
N ALA A 192 38.11 -10.11 -5.80
CA ALA A 192 38.19 -11.53 -5.49
C ALA A 192 36.98 -12.25 -6.10
N VAL A 193 37.17 -13.46 -6.63
CA VAL A 193 36.10 -14.21 -7.29
C VAL A 193 35.72 -15.44 -6.47
N ARG A 194 34.42 -15.67 -6.32
CA ARG A 194 33.84 -16.84 -5.65
C ARG A 194 32.67 -17.39 -6.44
N ARG A 195 32.40 -18.68 -6.26
CA ARG A 195 31.20 -19.36 -6.77
C ARG A 195 30.86 -20.54 -5.87
N TYR A 196 29.66 -21.07 -6.05
CA TYR A 196 29.23 -22.35 -5.47
C TYR A 196 28.75 -23.28 -6.58
N GLU A 197 28.80 -24.57 -6.28
CA GLU A 197 28.45 -25.65 -7.20
C GLU A 197 27.20 -26.39 -6.74
N ARG A 198 26.59 -27.16 -7.65
CA ARG A 198 25.37 -27.94 -7.34
C ARG A 198 25.55 -28.87 -6.14
N LYS A 199 26.74 -29.45 -6.01
CA LYS A 199 27.11 -30.37 -4.91
C LYS A 199 27.20 -29.68 -3.54
N ASP A 200 27.30 -28.35 -3.54
CA ASP A 200 27.43 -27.56 -2.32
C ASP A 200 26.06 -27.36 -1.63
N MET A 201 24.96 -27.52 -2.39
CA MET A 201 23.59 -27.49 -1.88
C MET A 201 23.29 -28.76 -1.07
N CYS A 202 22.57 -28.62 0.03
CA CYS A 202 22.31 -29.71 0.96
C CYS A 202 21.34 -30.77 0.44
N ASP A 203 20.31 -30.40 -0.33
CA ASP A 203 19.29 -31.34 -0.80
C ASP A 203 18.41 -30.78 -1.94
N PHE A 204 17.41 -31.56 -2.35
CA PHE A 204 16.34 -31.16 -3.28
C PHE A 204 15.41 -30.09 -2.66
N PRO A 205 14.93 -29.10 -3.44
CA PRO A 205 15.16 -28.91 -4.88
C PRO A 205 16.48 -28.22 -5.23
N ALA A 206 17.21 -27.60 -4.29
CA ALA A 206 18.42 -26.82 -4.57
C ALA A 206 19.50 -27.55 -5.39
N ASN A 207 19.69 -28.85 -5.16
CA ASN A 207 20.67 -29.67 -5.88
C ASN A 207 20.12 -30.39 -7.14
N SER A 208 18.89 -30.09 -7.56
CA SER A 208 18.19 -30.75 -8.67
C SER A 208 18.23 -29.95 -9.97
N SER A 209 17.89 -30.55 -11.12
CA SER A 209 17.85 -29.87 -12.42
C SER A 209 16.96 -28.63 -12.45
N ILE A 210 15.71 -28.74 -11.97
CA ILE A 210 14.77 -27.62 -11.98
C ILE A 210 15.13 -26.52 -10.97
N GLY A 211 15.72 -26.88 -9.82
CA GLY A 211 16.11 -25.93 -8.78
C GLY A 211 17.48 -25.27 -9.00
N TRP A 212 18.45 -26.02 -9.53
CA TRP A 212 19.83 -25.54 -9.72
C TRP A 212 19.99 -24.71 -10.99
N ARG A 213 20.58 -23.52 -10.85
CA ARG A 213 21.19 -22.77 -11.96
C ARG A 213 22.61 -22.39 -11.58
N ASP A 214 23.52 -22.41 -12.54
CA ASP A 214 24.88 -21.93 -12.31
C ASP A 214 24.80 -20.47 -11.86
N PRO A 215 25.40 -20.08 -10.71
CA PRO A 215 25.31 -18.71 -10.21
C PRO A 215 26.22 -17.71 -10.94
N GLY A 216 27.05 -18.18 -11.87
CA GLY A 216 28.13 -17.40 -12.47
C GLY A 216 29.32 -17.26 -11.53
N SER A 217 30.10 -16.21 -11.73
CA SER A 217 31.20 -15.84 -10.87
C SER A 217 30.83 -14.58 -10.10
N ILE A 218 30.84 -14.67 -8.77
CA ILE A 218 30.56 -13.55 -7.88
C ILE A 218 31.89 -12.84 -7.58
N HIS A 219 31.98 -11.58 -8.00
CA HIS A 219 33.12 -10.71 -7.77
C HIS A 219 32.89 -9.89 -6.51
N ASP A 220 33.96 -9.71 -5.73
CA ASP A 220 34.00 -8.95 -4.49
C ASP A 220 35.14 -7.93 -4.55
N GLY A 221 34.80 -6.65 -4.73
CA GLY A 221 35.74 -5.54 -4.79
C GLY A 221 35.57 -4.58 -3.61
N VAL A 222 36.68 -4.03 -3.12
CA VAL A 222 36.68 -3.05 -2.03
C VAL A 222 37.31 -1.75 -2.49
N MET A 223 36.52 -0.68 -2.52
CA MET A 223 36.97 0.70 -2.72
C MET A 223 37.49 1.22 -1.37
N LYS A 224 38.69 1.80 -1.34
CA LYS A 224 39.42 2.14 -0.10
C LYS A 224 39.81 3.61 -0.06
N ASN A 225 40.19 4.10 1.12
CA ASN A 225 40.61 5.49 1.36
C ASN A 225 39.51 6.50 0.97
N LEU A 226 38.25 6.15 1.22
CA LEU A 226 37.11 7.01 0.93
C LEU A 226 37.00 8.12 1.97
N GLU A 227 36.85 9.35 1.50
CA GLU A 227 36.52 10.49 2.36
C GLU A 227 35.10 10.34 2.90
N LYS A 228 34.87 10.66 4.17
CA LYS A 228 33.56 10.50 4.84
C LYS A 228 32.47 11.38 4.19
N GLY A 229 31.28 10.80 3.98
CA GLY A 229 30.09 11.53 3.51
C GLY A 229 30.20 12.17 2.12
N LYS A 230 31.11 11.67 1.26
CA LYS A 230 31.33 12.16 -0.09
C LYS A 230 30.65 11.27 -1.12
N LYS A 231 30.22 11.90 -2.22
CA LYS A 231 29.72 11.19 -3.39
C LYS A 231 30.87 10.64 -4.21
N TYR A 232 30.89 9.33 -4.39
CA TYR A 232 31.82 8.62 -5.26
C TYR A 232 31.08 8.07 -6.47
N TYR A 233 31.73 8.11 -7.62
CA TYR A 233 31.31 7.45 -8.85
C TYR A 233 32.13 6.18 -9.03
N TYR A 234 31.50 5.13 -9.56
CA TYR A 234 32.17 3.87 -9.81
C TYR A 234 31.59 3.11 -11.01
N THR A 235 32.40 2.25 -11.61
CA THR A 235 32.00 1.24 -12.59
C THR A 235 32.72 -0.07 -12.28
N VAL A 236 32.09 -1.19 -12.65
CA VAL A 236 32.62 -2.54 -12.43
C VAL A 236 32.72 -3.32 -13.73
N GLY A 237 33.73 -4.17 -13.84
CA GLY A 237 33.92 -5.04 -15.01
C GLY A 237 35.37 -5.09 -15.48
N SER A 238 35.55 -5.32 -16.78
CA SER A 238 36.88 -5.35 -17.40
C SER A 238 36.81 -4.99 -18.87
N ASP A 239 37.96 -4.64 -19.46
CA ASP A 239 38.04 -4.35 -20.90
C ASP A 239 37.67 -5.56 -21.78
N ALA A 240 37.85 -6.77 -21.27
CA ALA A 240 37.52 -8.02 -21.97
C ALA A 240 36.05 -8.43 -21.78
N GLY A 241 35.49 -8.26 -20.57
CA GLY A 241 34.12 -8.68 -20.21
C GLY A 241 33.06 -7.58 -20.33
N GLY A 242 33.48 -6.34 -20.60
CA GLY A 242 32.63 -5.16 -20.59
C GLY A 242 32.54 -4.50 -19.22
N TRP A 243 32.31 -3.19 -19.22
CA TRP A 243 32.13 -2.37 -18.02
C TRP A 243 30.66 -2.05 -17.79
N SER A 244 30.24 -1.95 -16.54
CA SER A 244 28.91 -1.44 -16.19
C SER A 244 28.79 0.05 -16.53
N PRO A 245 27.57 0.59 -16.65
CA PRO A 245 27.37 2.03 -16.57
C PRO A 245 27.99 2.60 -15.29
N ILE A 246 28.40 3.88 -15.34
CA ILE A 246 28.87 4.60 -14.16
C ILE A 246 27.69 4.80 -13.22
N ARG A 247 27.90 4.45 -11.95
CA ARG A 247 26.95 4.61 -10.85
C ARG A 247 27.57 5.50 -9.78
N SER A 248 26.79 5.89 -8.78
CA SER A 248 27.30 6.66 -7.64
C SER A 248 26.70 6.22 -6.32
N PHE A 249 27.46 6.41 -5.24
CA PHE A 249 27.02 6.23 -3.86
C PHE A 249 27.58 7.33 -2.97
N ILE A 250 27.03 7.48 -1.76
CA ILE A 250 27.59 8.34 -0.71
C ILE A 250 28.38 7.45 0.25
N SER A 251 29.67 7.76 0.46
CA SER A 251 30.51 7.05 1.41
C SER A 251 29.99 7.19 2.84
N ARG A 252 30.34 6.21 3.68
CA ARG A 252 29.93 6.19 5.08
C ARG A 252 30.48 7.40 5.82
N ASP A 253 29.67 7.94 6.72
CA ASP A 253 30.07 9.01 7.63
C ASP A 253 29.66 8.60 9.05
N GLY A 254 30.59 7.98 9.77
CA GLY A 254 30.42 7.59 11.17
C GLY A 254 30.51 8.77 12.14
N ASP A 255 30.91 9.96 11.68
CA ASP A 255 30.91 11.19 12.49
C ASP A 255 29.64 12.02 12.27
N SER A 256 28.79 11.62 11.32
CA SER A 256 27.49 12.26 11.04
C SER A 256 26.63 12.35 12.29
N ASN A 257 25.98 13.50 12.47
CA ASN A 257 24.98 13.72 13.51
C ASN A 257 23.59 13.20 13.12
N GLU A 258 23.45 12.59 11.94
CA GLU A 258 22.21 12.03 11.41
C GLU A 258 22.45 10.62 10.87
N THR A 259 21.49 9.72 11.11
CA THR A 259 21.46 8.36 10.55
C THR A 259 20.13 8.14 9.84
N ILE A 260 20.18 7.66 8.60
CA ILE A 260 18.99 7.30 7.82
C ILE A 260 19.10 5.86 7.36
N ALA A 261 18.05 5.07 7.57
CA ALA A 261 17.99 3.69 7.10
C ALA A 261 16.57 3.27 6.69
N PHE A 262 16.48 2.37 5.72
CA PHE A 262 15.26 1.67 5.35
C PHE A 262 15.34 0.24 5.89
N LEU A 263 14.38 -0.16 6.72
CA LEU A 263 14.45 -1.41 7.49
C LEU A 263 13.17 -2.22 7.27
N PHE A 264 13.32 -3.51 6.95
CA PHE A 264 12.21 -4.44 6.75
C PHE A 264 12.70 -5.91 6.71
N GLY A 265 11.82 -6.86 6.95
CA GLY A 265 12.04 -8.30 6.67
C GLY A 265 11.06 -8.79 5.60
N ASP A 266 11.33 -10.00 5.06
CA ASP A 266 10.29 -10.81 4.40
C ASP A 266 9.75 -10.20 3.10
N MET A 267 10.61 -9.49 2.34
CA MET A 267 10.21 -8.85 1.11
C MET A 267 9.93 -9.87 0.01
N GLY A 268 10.82 -10.85 -0.16
CA GLY A 268 10.76 -11.79 -1.25
C GLY A 268 11.00 -11.18 -2.62
N THR A 269 10.49 -11.86 -3.64
CA THR A 269 10.76 -11.56 -5.04
C THR A 269 9.47 -11.39 -5.82
N TYR A 270 9.51 -10.65 -6.93
CA TYR A 270 8.45 -10.55 -7.93
C TYR A 270 8.93 -11.14 -9.26
N THR A 271 8.01 -11.77 -10.02
CA THR A 271 8.26 -12.24 -11.39
C THR A 271 7.20 -11.73 -12.36
N PRO A 272 7.55 -11.42 -13.63
CA PRO A 272 6.61 -10.91 -14.63
C PRO A 272 5.70 -11.99 -15.24
N TYR A 273 5.88 -13.24 -14.85
CA TYR A 273 5.11 -14.40 -15.30
C TYR A 273 4.71 -15.28 -14.12
N ALA A 274 3.69 -16.12 -14.31
CA ALA A 274 3.28 -17.10 -13.32
C ALA A 274 4.32 -18.21 -13.19
N THR A 275 4.43 -18.77 -11.99
CA THR A 275 5.42 -19.77 -11.61
C THR A 275 4.71 -20.95 -10.96
N PHE A 276 5.37 -22.11 -10.88
CA PHE A 276 4.79 -23.29 -10.21
C PHE A 276 4.84 -23.19 -8.67
N TYR A 277 5.47 -22.12 -8.17
CA TYR A 277 5.74 -21.82 -6.77
C TYR A 277 5.26 -20.39 -6.48
N ARG A 278 4.62 -20.11 -5.34
CA ARG A 278 4.06 -18.77 -5.02
C ARG A 278 5.16 -17.73 -4.80
N ILE A 279 5.03 -16.56 -5.42
CA ILE A 279 5.99 -15.45 -5.42
C ILE A 279 5.36 -14.24 -4.70
N GLN A 280 6.18 -13.33 -4.14
CA GLN A 280 5.76 -12.20 -3.31
C GLN A 280 5.48 -10.96 -4.18
N GLU A 281 4.31 -10.89 -4.81
CA GLU A 281 3.97 -9.84 -5.78
C GLU A 281 4.12 -8.41 -5.21
N GLU A 282 3.77 -8.23 -3.94
CA GLU A 282 3.82 -6.95 -3.22
C GLU A 282 5.23 -6.40 -3.00
N SER A 283 6.26 -7.24 -3.15
CA SER A 283 7.66 -6.84 -3.09
C SER A 283 7.99 -5.74 -4.12
N ARG A 284 7.31 -5.75 -5.28
CA ARG A 284 7.47 -4.73 -6.32
C ARG A 284 7.04 -3.34 -5.82
N SER A 285 5.93 -3.25 -5.10
CA SER A 285 5.41 -2.00 -4.55
C SER A 285 6.33 -1.46 -3.46
N THR A 286 6.86 -2.34 -2.60
CA THR A 286 7.82 -1.96 -1.56
C THR A 286 9.11 -1.36 -2.16
N VAL A 287 9.69 -2.01 -3.17
CA VAL A 287 10.87 -1.50 -3.89
C VAL A 287 10.59 -0.15 -4.55
N LYS A 288 9.41 0.01 -5.18
CA LYS A 288 9.00 1.27 -5.82
C LYS A 288 9.02 2.44 -4.83
N TRP A 289 8.44 2.28 -3.64
CA TRP A 289 8.36 3.38 -2.68
C TRP A 289 9.68 3.67 -1.98
N ILE A 290 10.52 2.65 -1.73
CA ILE A 290 11.88 2.87 -1.24
C ILE A 290 12.69 3.69 -2.25
N LEU A 291 12.57 3.41 -3.56
CA LEU A 291 13.24 4.20 -4.60
C LEU A 291 12.81 5.67 -4.61
N ARG A 292 11.50 5.94 -4.51
CA ARG A 292 10.97 7.31 -4.35
C ARG A 292 11.59 8.00 -3.14
N ASP A 293 11.64 7.32 -2.00
CA ASP A 293 12.15 7.90 -0.77
C ASP A 293 13.66 8.19 -0.87
N ILE A 294 14.45 7.29 -1.46
CA ILE A 294 15.87 7.52 -1.76
C ILE A 294 16.06 8.75 -2.64
N GLU A 295 15.22 8.93 -3.66
CA GLU A 295 15.26 10.11 -4.53
C GLU A 295 14.95 11.40 -3.79
N SER A 296 13.93 11.40 -2.92
CA SER A 296 13.56 12.58 -2.13
C SER A 296 14.62 12.98 -1.09
N LEU A 297 15.37 12.01 -0.55
CA LEU A 297 16.43 12.26 0.44
C LEU A 297 17.74 12.76 -0.19
N GLY A 298 17.92 12.58 -1.51
CA GLY A 298 19.07 13.08 -2.25
C GLY A 298 20.41 12.47 -1.79
N ASP A 299 21.47 13.28 -1.79
CA ASP A 299 22.86 12.87 -1.51
C ASP A 299 23.17 12.79 0.00
N LYS A 300 22.31 12.11 0.78
CA LYS A 300 22.56 11.80 2.20
C LYS A 300 23.11 10.37 2.37
N PRO A 301 24.02 10.11 3.33
CA PRO A 301 24.40 8.76 3.70
C PRO A 301 23.18 7.97 4.22
N MET A 302 22.88 6.84 3.60
CA MET A 302 21.77 5.97 3.99
C MET A 302 22.06 4.53 3.59
N PHE A 303 21.35 3.56 4.18
CA PHE A 303 21.48 2.15 3.83
C PHE A 303 20.16 1.39 3.99
N VAL A 304 20.08 0.20 3.41
CA VAL A 304 18.97 -0.75 3.61
C VAL A 304 19.38 -1.83 4.60
N SER A 305 18.47 -2.22 5.49
CA SER A 305 18.55 -3.42 6.30
C SER A 305 17.39 -4.36 5.98
N HIS A 306 17.70 -5.51 5.37
CA HIS A 306 16.75 -6.55 5.02
C HIS A 306 16.92 -7.75 5.96
N ILE A 307 16.06 -7.87 6.98
CA ILE A 307 16.29 -8.75 8.13
C ILE A 307 15.72 -10.17 7.97
N GLY A 308 16.23 -10.89 6.97
CA GLY A 308 15.92 -12.31 6.72
C GLY A 308 14.71 -12.53 5.83
N ASP A 309 14.59 -13.77 5.35
CA ASP A 309 13.61 -14.21 4.35
C ASP A 309 13.64 -13.33 3.10
N ILE A 310 14.80 -13.39 2.43
CA ILE A 310 15.26 -12.38 1.49
C ILE A 310 14.54 -12.51 0.16
N SER A 311 14.70 -13.66 -0.50
CA SER A 311 14.18 -13.90 -1.86
C SER A 311 13.05 -14.93 -1.88
N TYR A 312 12.91 -15.72 -0.81
CA TYR A 312 12.14 -16.97 -0.79
C TYR A 312 12.48 -17.93 -1.95
N ALA A 313 13.74 -17.95 -2.40
CA ALA A 313 14.18 -18.85 -3.47
C ALA A 313 13.97 -20.33 -3.13
N ARG A 314 14.23 -20.72 -1.87
CA ARG A 314 13.92 -22.07 -1.31
C ARG A 314 14.34 -23.20 -2.24
N GLY A 315 15.55 -23.09 -2.78
CA GLY A 315 16.19 -24.08 -3.65
C GLY A 315 15.90 -23.90 -5.14
N PHE A 316 15.22 -22.83 -5.55
CA PHE A 316 15.07 -22.44 -6.96
C PHE A 316 15.98 -21.25 -7.26
N ALA A 317 17.22 -21.54 -7.65
CA ALA A 317 18.30 -20.57 -7.79
C ALA A 317 18.00 -19.40 -8.74
N TRP A 318 17.14 -19.59 -9.75
CA TRP A 318 16.73 -18.51 -10.64
C TRP A 318 15.95 -17.39 -9.93
N ILE A 319 15.31 -17.67 -8.78
CA ILE A 319 14.64 -16.66 -7.95
C ILE A 319 15.67 -15.73 -7.30
N TRP A 320 16.86 -16.22 -6.94
CA TRP A 320 17.95 -15.34 -6.49
C TRP A 320 18.33 -14.33 -7.56
N ASP A 321 18.38 -14.75 -8.83
CA ASP A 321 18.72 -13.83 -9.92
C ASP A 321 17.63 -12.78 -10.16
N GLU A 322 16.35 -13.17 -10.08
CA GLU A 322 15.21 -12.25 -10.11
C GLU A 322 15.25 -11.25 -8.95
N PHE A 323 15.53 -11.73 -7.73
CA PHE A 323 15.65 -10.89 -6.54
C PHE A 323 16.75 -9.83 -6.71
N PHE A 324 17.95 -10.25 -7.14
CA PHE A 324 19.05 -9.30 -7.33
C PHE A 324 18.77 -8.31 -8.46
N ASN A 325 18.09 -8.74 -9.52
CA ASN A 325 17.62 -7.83 -10.57
C ASN A 325 16.62 -6.81 -10.02
N GLN A 326 15.70 -7.23 -9.14
CA GLN A 326 14.72 -6.38 -8.50
C GLN A 326 15.36 -5.34 -7.56
N ILE A 327 16.39 -5.70 -6.79
CA ILE A 327 17.02 -4.78 -5.83
C ILE A 327 18.19 -3.97 -6.39
N GLU A 328 18.80 -4.35 -7.53
CA GLU A 328 19.96 -3.64 -8.12
C GLU A 328 19.75 -2.11 -8.25
N PRO A 329 18.57 -1.58 -8.63
CA PRO A 329 18.32 -0.13 -8.65
C PRO A 329 18.55 0.57 -7.30
N ILE A 330 18.29 -0.12 -6.19
CA ILE A 330 18.53 0.37 -4.82
C ILE A 330 19.97 0.03 -4.41
N ALA A 331 20.31 -1.25 -4.46
CA ALA A 331 21.52 -1.81 -3.87
C ALA A 331 22.81 -1.34 -4.56
N SER A 332 22.73 -0.88 -5.81
CA SER A 332 23.88 -0.29 -6.52
C SER A 332 24.09 1.20 -6.19
N ARG A 333 23.16 1.86 -5.51
CA ARG A 333 23.22 3.28 -5.09
C ARG A 333 23.51 3.42 -3.61
N ILE A 334 22.92 2.56 -2.79
CA ILE A 334 23.05 2.58 -1.33
C ILE A 334 23.38 1.18 -0.80
N PRO A 335 24.16 1.05 0.29
CA PRO A 335 24.52 -0.24 0.87
C PRO A 335 23.29 -1.06 1.27
N TYR A 336 23.26 -2.33 0.88
CA TYR A 336 22.17 -3.27 1.14
C TYR A 336 22.63 -4.35 2.10
N HIS A 337 22.27 -4.21 3.38
CA HIS A 337 22.65 -5.15 4.43
C HIS A 337 21.56 -6.20 4.64
N VAL A 338 21.97 -7.42 4.97
CA VAL A 338 21.06 -8.54 5.15
C VAL A 338 21.30 -9.25 6.48
N CYS A 339 20.23 -9.81 7.05
CA CYS A 339 20.27 -10.83 8.08
C CYS A 339 19.86 -12.17 7.48
N ILE A 340 20.35 -13.28 8.03
CA ILE A 340 19.91 -14.62 7.60
C ILE A 340 18.57 -14.96 8.26
N GLY A 341 17.61 -15.46 7.48
CA GLY A 341 16.33 -16.00 7.96
C GLY A 341 16.20 -17.51 7.73
N ASN A 342 15.05 -18.07 8.09
CA ASN A 342 14.80 -19.50 7.95
C ASN A 342 14.70 -19.95 6.49
N HIS A 343 14.23 -19.10 5.58
CA HIS A 343 14.19 -19.44 4.15
C HIS A 343 15.55 -19.40 3.46
N GLU A 344 16.57 -18.84 4.11
CA GLU A 344 17.96 -18.96 3.63
C GLU A 344 18.65 -20.18 4.23
N TYR A 345 18.36 -20.53 5.49
CA TYR A 345 19.17 -21.47 6.26
C TYR A 345 18.51 -22.83 6.55
N ASP A 346 17.27 -22.87 7.03
CA ASP A 346 16.72 -24.04 7.73
C ASP A 346 16.64 -25.31 6.86
N TRP A 347 17.40 -26.32 7.28
CA TRP A 347 17.36 -27.66 6.72
C TRP A 347 17.74 -28.77 7.73
N PRO A 348 17.14 -29.97 7.69
CA PRO A 348 17.38 -31.00 8.71
C PRO A 348 18.81 -31.55 8.74
N THR A 349 19.49 -31.58 7.59
CA THR A 349 20.88 -32.08 7.48
C THR A 349 21.92 -30.96 7.61
N GLN A 350 21.52 -29.74 7.96
CA GLN A 350 22.47 -28.64 8.10
C GLN A 350 23.43 -28.90 9.28
N PRO A 351 24.76 -28.73 9.11
CA PRO A 351 25.70 -29.23 10.11
C PRO A 351 25.81 -28.45 11.42
N TRP A 352 25.33 -27.20 11.48
CA TRP A 352 25.40 -26.34 12.68
C TRP A 352 24.04 -25.95 13.19
N ARG A 353 23.03 -26.78 12.91
CA ARG A 353 21.73 -26.64 13.54
C ARG A 353 21.92 -26.69 15.07
N PRO A 354 21.45 -25.69 15.82
CA PRO A 354 21.47 -25.78 17.28
C PRO A 354 20.72 -27.04 17.73
N GLU A 355 21.29 -27.84 18.64
CA GLU A 355 20.68 -29.11 19.05
C GLU A 355 19.22 -28.94 19.54
N TRP A 356 18.94 -27.82 20.20
CA TRP A 356 17.62 -27.46 20.72
C TRP A 356 16.59 -27.09 19.65
N SER A 357 17.02 -26.84 18.40
CA SER A 357 16.14 -26.41 17.30
C SER A 357 15.57 -27.57 16.48
N TYR A 358 15.82 -28.83 16.87
CA TYR A 358 15.38 -30.03 16.12
C TYR A 358 13.88 -30.04 15.79
N SER A 359 13.04 -29.56 16.71
CA SER A 359 11.57 -29.48 16.55
C SER A 359 11.07 -28.19 15.91
N VAL A 360 11.96 -27.20 15.72
CA VAL A 360 11.63 -25.85 15.22
C VAL A 360 12.03 -25.72 13.76
N TYR A 361 13.25 -26.14 13.41
CA TYR A 361 13.78 -25.98 12.05
C TYR A 361 13.32 -27.10 11.13
N GLY A 362 12.74 -26.68 10.02
CA GLY A 362 12.06 -27.54 9.06
C GLY A 362 12.85 -27.67 7.79
N LYS A 363 12.16 -27.45 6.67
CA LYS A 363 12.70 -27.53 5.31
C LYS A 363 12.54 -26.20 4.58
N ASP A 364 12.58 -25.12 5.35
CA ASP A 364 12.14 -23.81 4.87
C ASP A 364 13.11 -23.28 3.79
N GLY A 365 14.41 -23.55 3.93
CA GLY A 365 15.44 -23.18 2.96
C GLY A 365 15.52 -24.04 1.70
N GLY A 366 14.70 -25.08 1.55
CA GLY A 366 14.61 -25.84 0.28
C GLY A 366 15.92 -26.50 -0.18
N GLY A 367 16.79 -26.86 0.76
CA GLY A 367 18.09 -27.48 0.47
C GLY A 367 19.22 -26.49 0.21
N GLU A 368 19.01 -25.17 0.32
CA GLU A 368 20.07 -24.16 0.13
C GLU A 368 21.07 -24.08 1.28
N CYS A 369 20.60 -24.31 2.52
CA CYS A 369 21.39 -24.35 3.75
C CYS A 369 22.38 -23.18 3.93
N GLY A 370 21.96 -21.97 3.57
CA GLY A 370 22.70 -20.72 3.72
C GLY A 370 23.79 -20.47 2.69
N VAL A 371 24.01 -21.38 1.73
CA VAL A 371 25.11 -21.27 0.77
C VAL A 371 24.93 -20.10 -0.20
N PRO A 372 23.79 -19.94 -0.91
CA PRO A 372 23.57 -18.78 -1.78
C PRO A 372 23.65 -17.46 -1.01
N TYR A 373 23.01 -17.37 0.16
CA TYR A 373 23.08 -16.22 1.07
C TYR A 373 24.53 -15.80 1.38
N SER A 374 25.35 -16.77 1.79
CA SER A 374 26.72 -16.50 2.27
C SER A 374 27.69 -16.06 1.19
N ILE A 375 27.42 -16.43 -0.06
CA ILE A 375 28.33 -16.18 -1.19
C ILE A 375 27.86 -14.99 -2.02
N ARG A 376 26.54 -14.82 -2.17
CA ARG A 376 25.95 -13.71 -2.91
C ARG A 376 25.96 -12.41 -2.12
N PHE A 377 26.08 -12.46 -0.79
CA PHE A 377 26.28 -11.28 0.05
C PHE A 377 27.59 -11.35 0.82
N LYS A 378 28.15 -10.19 1.17
CA LYS A 378 29.25 -10.07 2.12
C LYS A 378 29.03 -8.88 3.04
N MET A 379 28.80 -9.17 4.31
CA MET A 379 28.56 -8.17 5.35
C MET A 379 29.86 -7.83 6.09
N PRO A 380 29.91 -6.72 6.86
CA PRO A 380 30.94 -6.51 7.87
C PRO A 380 31.04 -7.71 8.81
N GLY A 381 32.19 -7.86 9.46
CA GLY A 381 32.47 -8.93 10.41
C GLY A 381 33.01 -10.20 9.76
N ASN A 382 33.34 -11.16 10.64
CA ASN A 382 34.05 -12.38 10.29
C ASN A 382 33.32 -13.65 10.74
N SER A 383 32.04 -13.57 11.13
CA SER A 383 31.25 -14.75 11.50
C SER A 383 31.27 -15.75 10.34
N SER A 384 31.78 -16.94 10.61
CA SER A 384 31.99 -17.99 9.62
C SER A 384 31.88 -19.34 10.30
N PHE A 385 30.94 -20.17 9.85
CA PHE A 385 30.82 -21.57 10.28
C PHE A 385 31.07 -22.45 9.07
N PRO A 386 31.80 -23.57 9.21
CA PRO A 386 31.97 -24.47 8.08
C PRO A 386 30.61 -24.91 7.53
N THR A 387 30.49 -25.44 6.33
CA THR A 387 29.17 -25.96 5.88
C THR A 387 28.98 -27.42 6.20
N GLY A 388 30.06 -28.14 6.56
CA GLY A 388 30.08 -29.59 6.74
C GLY A 388 29.78 -30.42 5.48
N THR A 389 29.50 -29.77 4.34
CA THR A 389 29.23 -30.40 3.03
C THR A 389 30.38 -30.27 2.03
N GLY A 390 31.46 -29.56 2.42
CA GLY A 390 32.58 -29.22 1.53
C GLY A 390 32.37 -27.94 0.71
N ALA A 391 31.23 -27.28 0.90
CA ALA A 391 30.93 -25.95 0.38
C ALA A 391 31.71 -24.86 1.16
N PRO A 392 31.91 -23.65 0.59
CA PRO A 392 32.46 -22.52 1.33
C PRO A 392 31.67 -22.23 2.61
N ASP A 393 32.37 -21.91 3.70
CA ASP A 393 31.78 -21.60 5.00
C ASP A 393 30.59 -20.63 4.90
N THR A 394 29.54 -20.93 5.68
CA THR A 394 28.39 -20.04 5.86
C THR A 394 28.85 -18.79 6.62
N GLN A 395 28.64 -17.63 6.01
CA GLN A 395 29.12 -16.33 6.48
C GLN A 395 27.95 -15.37 6.72
N ASN A 396 28.25 -14.16 7.23
CA ASN A 396 27.28 -13.09 7.46
C ASN A 396 26.17 -13.49 8.46
N LEU A 397 26.51 -14.25 9.49
CA LEU A 397 25.56 -14.79 10.46
C LEU A 397 25.28 -13.78 11.56
N TYR A 398 26.30 -13.10 12.06
CA TYR A 398 26.15 -12.02 13.03
C TYR A 398 27.31 -11.05 12.89
N PHE A 399 27.00 -9.77 12.98
CA PHE A 399 27.95 -8.69 12.76
C PHE A 399 27.37 -7.37 13.28
N SER A 400 28.20 -6.34 13.39
CA SER A 400 27.77 -5.02 13.85
C SER A 400 28.52 -3.91 13.13
N PHE A 401 27.94 -2.71 13.11
CA PHE A 401 28.57 -1.52 12.56
C PHE A 401 27.88 -0.23 13.05
N ASP A 402 28.63 0.87 13.13
CA ASP A 402 28.10 2.22 13.42
C ASP A 402 27.66 2.95 12.14
N ALA A 403 26.46 3.52 12.08
CA ALA A 403 26.09 4.47 11.04
C ALA A 403 25.63 5.76 11.71
N GLY A 404 26.41 6.84 11.56
CA GLY A 404 26.19 8.12 12.25
C GLY A 404 26.05 7.94 13.76
N VAL A 405 24.87 8.26 14.29
CA VAL A 405 24.52 8.25 15.72
C VAL A 405 23.93 6.93 16.22
N VAL A 406 23.88 5.89 15.38
CA VAL A 406 23.27 4.60 15.71
C VAL A 406 24.27 3.46 15.52
N HIS A 407 24.36 2.60 16.52
CA HIS A 407 25.06 1.31 16.42
C HIS A 407 24.07 0.21 16.04
N PHE A 408 24.33 -0.51 14.95
CA PHE A 408 23.50 -1.62 14.47
C PHE A 408 24.18 -2.95 14.75
N LEU A 409 23.45 -3.86 15.42
CA LEU A 409 23.89 -5.22 15.71
C LEU A 409 22.92 -6.22 15.05
N TYR A 410 23.45 -7.09 14.20
CA TYR A 410 22.72 -8.15 13.50
C TYR A 410 23.01 -9.50 14.17
N ILE A 411 21.94 -10.26 14.43
CA ILE A 411 22.01 -11.59 15.01
C ILE A 411 21.29 -12.61 14.12
N SER A 412 21.84 -13.82 14.03
CA SER A 412 21.19 -14.95 13.38
C SER A 412 20.35 -15.70 14.40
N THR A 413 19.03 -15.66 14.18
CA THR A 413 18.07 -16.49 14.91
C THR A 413 18.15 -17.96 14.50
N GLU A 414 18.84 -18.26 13.40
CA GLU A 414 18.98 -19.62 12.85
C GLU A 414 20.22 -20.36 13.39
N THR A 415 21.09 -19.69 14.15
CA THR A 415 22.29 -20.26 14.76
C THR A 415 22.22 -20.23 16.29
N ASN A 416 23.18 -20.89 16.96
CA ASN A 416 23.12 -21.03 18.42
C ASN A 416 23.45 -19.69 19.09
N PHE A 417 22.48 -19.12 19.80
CA PHE A 417 22.61 -17.87 20.56
C PHE A 417 22.52 -18.06 22.08
N LEU A 418 22.52 -19.31 22.57
CA LEU A 418 22.47 -19.58 24.01
C LEU A 418 23.76 -19.11 24.70
N ARG A 419 23.68 -18.86 26.02
CA ARG A 419 24.84 -18.50 26.85
C ARG A 419 26.04 -19.42 26.60
N GLY A 420 27.19 -18.82 26.32
CA GLY A 420 28.45 -19.52 26.06
C GLY A 420 28.67 -19.91 24.59
N SER A 421 27.69 -19.75 23.70
CA SER A 421 27.89 -19.86 22.25
C SER A 421 28.73 -18.72 21.70
N ASP A 422 29.33 -18.92 20.52
CA ASP A 422 30.14 -17.90 19.85
C ASP A 422 29.34 -16.63 19.55
N GLN A 423 28.10 -16.79 19.06
CA GLN A 423 27.20 -15.66 18.82
C GLN A 423 26.83 -14.91 20.10
N TYR A 424 26.52 -15.62 21.19
CA TYR A 424 26.22 -14.97 22.47
C TYR A 424 27.42 -14.16 22.98
N ASN A 425 28.62 -14.73 22.89
CA ASN A 425 29.84 -14.06 23.33
C ASN A 425 30.15 -12.85 22.45
N PHE A 426 29.89 -12.93 21.14
CA PHE A 426 29.97 -11.80 20.22
C PHE A 426 28.99 -10.69 20.61
N ILE A 427 27.69 -10.99 20.73
CA ILE A 427 26.65 -10.03 21.12
C ILE A 427 27.03 -9.34 22.43
N LYS A 428 27.47 -10.12 23.42
CA LYS A 428 27.89 -9.56 24.71
C LYS A 428 29.07 -8.61 24.57
N ALA A 429 30.15 -9.05 23.92
CA ALA A 429 31.36 -8.26 23.77
C ALA A 429 31.11 -6.98 22.96
N ASP A 430 30.30 -7.08 21.90
CA ASP A 430 29.91 -5.96 21.05
C ASP A 430 29.12 -4.92 21.85
N LEU A 431 28.00 -5.31 22.47
CA LEU A 431 27.16 -4.42 23.27
C LEU A 431 27.91 -3.75 24.44
N GLU A 432 28.82 -4.47 25.10
CA GLU A 432 29.64 -3.96 26.20
C GLU A 432 30.74 -2.98 25.73
N SER A 433 31.07 -2.98 24.42
CA SER A 433 32.13 -2.13 23.85
C SER A 433 31.64 -0.79 23.28
N ILE A 434 30.32 -0.60 23.15
CA ILE A 434 29.73 0.57 22.47
C ILE A 434 30.00 1.88 23.24
N ASP A 435 30.62 2.86 22.58
CA ASP A 435 30.70 4.24 23.07
C ASP A 435 29.38 4.98 22.85
N ARG A 436 28.58 5.09 23.91
CA ARG A 436 27.30 5.78 23.91
C ARG A 436 27.37 7.28 23.67
N ASN A 437 28.55 7.90 23.75
CA ASN A 437 28.70 9.31 23.36
C ASN A 437 28.77 9.46 21.84
N LYS A 438 29.30 8.47 21.14
CA LYS A 438 29.35 8.43 19.68
C LYS A 438 27.99 7.98 19.13
N THR A 439 27.53 6.81 19.56
CA THR A 439 26.27 6.19 19.12
C THR A 439 25.31 6.08 20.31
N PRO A 440 24.54 7.13 20.64
CA PRO A 440 23.59 7.10 21.75
C PRO A 440 22.49 6.04 21.58
N PHE A 441 22.18 5.65 20.35
CA PHE A 441 21.16 4.66 20.03
C PHE A 441 21.77 3.33 19.60
N VAL A 442 21.19 2.23 20.08
CA VAL A 442 21.59 0.87 19.74
C VAL A 442 20.39 0.11 19.19
N VAL A 443 20.51 -0.39 17.96
CA VAL A 443 19.46 -1.15 17.26
C VAL A 443 19.94 -2.58 17.08
N VAL A 444 19.26 -3.53 17.72
CA VAL A 444 19.49 -4.97 17.54
C VAL A 444 18.48 -5.52 16.55
N GLN A 445 18.93 -6.37 15.64
CA GLN A 445 18.12 -6.88 14.53
C GLN A 445 18.31 -8.39 14.39
N GLY A 446 17.22 -9.12 14.26
CA GLY A 446 17.21 -10.55 13.97
C GLY A 446 15.99 -10.93 13.16
N HIS A 447 15.94 -12.14 12.62
CA HIS A 447 14.82 -12.53 11.78
C HIS A 447 13.61 -12.99 12.61
N ARG A 448 13.71 -14.10 13.36
CA ARG A 448 12.59 -14.61 14.16
C ARG A 448 12.33 -13.75 15.41
N PRO A 449 11.08 -13.29 15.67
CA PRO A 449 10.81 -12.31 16.71
C PRO A 449 10.91 -12.88 18.11
N MET A 450 11.62 -12.17 19.00
CA MET A 450 11.62 -12.45 20.45
C MET A 450 10.23 -12.22 21.06
N TYR A 451 9.56 -11.15 20.64
CA TYR A 451 8.20 -10.80 21.05
C TYR A 451 7.29 -10.70 19.82
N THR A 452 6.17 -11.41 19.86
CA THR A 452 5.09 -11.31 18.87
C THR A 452 3.80 -11.78 19.53
N THR A 453 2.67 -11.24 19.08
CA THR A 453 1.34 -11.73 19.46
C THR A 453 0.73 -12.71 18.45
N SER A 454 1.52 -13.12 17.46
CA SER A 454 1.23 -14.25 16.59
C SER A 454 1.15 -15.56 17.40
N ASN A 455 0.16 -16.39 17.05
CA ASN A 455 -0.09 -17.70 17.64
C ASN A 455 0.80 -18.84 17.09
N GLU A 456 1.93 -18.50 16.47
CA GLU A 456 2.83 -19.50 15.88
C GLU A 456 3.50 -20.36 16.96
N LEU A 457 2.96 -21.58 17.14
CA LEU A 457 3.44 -22.55 18.13
C LEU A 457 4.81 -23.13 17.77
N ARG A 458 5.16 -23.15 16.48
CA ARG A 458 6.41 -23.71 15.98
C ARG A 458 7.63 -23.00 16.58
N ASP A 459 7.56 -21.68 16.72
CA ASP A 459 8.66 -20.84 17.20
C ASP A 459 8.55 -20.45 18.67
N ALA A 460 7.52 -20.92 19.39
CA ALA A 460 7.41 -20.67 20.84
C ALA A 460 8.66 -21.12 21.63
N PRO A 461 9.24 -22.32 21.40
CA PRO A 461 10.45 -22.75 22.12
C PRO A 461 11.67 -21.87 21.82
N MET A 462 11.74 -21.31 20.61
CA MET A 462 12.78 -20.37 20.20
C MET A 462 12.66 -19.06 20.98
N ARG A 463 11.44 -18.50 21.04
CA ARG A 463 11.12 -17.28 21.77
C ARG A 463 11.48 -17.38 23.24
N GLU A 464 11.08 -18.46 23.90
CA GLU A 464 11.43 -18.71 25.31
C GLU A 464 12.95 -18.68 25.54
N ARG A 465 13.72 -19.33 24.65
CA ARG A 465 15.19 -19.34 24.75
C ARG A 465 15.82 -17.97 24.53
N MET A 466 15.29 -17.17 23.59
CA MET A 466 15.75 -15.80 23.36
C MET A 466 15.46 -14.92 24.58
N LEU A 467 14.29 -15.07 25.21
CA LEU A 467 13.95 -14.36 26.45
C LEU A 467 14.87 -14.76 27.61
N GLU A 468 15.19 -16.04 27.77
CA GLU A 468 16.07 -16.49 28.85
C GLU A 468 17.53 -16.04 28.67
N ASN A 469 18.02 -16.01 27.42
CA ASN A 469 19.44 -15.85 27.14
C ASN A 469 19.77 -14.43 26.68
N LEU A 470 19.07 -13.90 25.68
CA LEU A 470 19.40 -12.64 25.02
C LEU A 470 18.75 -11.42 25.68
N GLU A 471 17.48 -11.50 26.10
CA GLU A 471 16.80 -10.35 26.72
C GLU A 471 17.61 -9.73 27.89
N PRO A 472 18.21 -10.52 28.82
CA PRO A 472 19.03 -9.95 29.88
C PRO A 472 20.21 -9.12 29.37
N LEU A 473 20.84 -9.52 28.26
CA LEU A 473 21.93 -8.75 27.65
C LEU A 473 21.42 -7.45 27.03
N LEU A 474 20.29 -7.49 26.31
CA LEU A 474 19.70 -6.31 25.68
C LEU A 474 19.30 -5.26 26.72
N VAL A 475 18.67 -5.74 27.80
CA VAL A 475 18.26 -4.93 28.95
C VAL A 475 19.46 -4.35 29.70
N GLN A 476 20.45 -5.18 30.05
CA GLN A 476 21.63 -4.75 30.82
C GLN A 476 22.44 -3.70 30.04
N ASN A 477 22.50 -3.85 28.72
CA ASN A 477 23.22 -2.94 27.85
C ASN A 477 22.32 -1.89 27.22
N ASN A 478 21.17 -1.53 27.79
CA ASN A 478 20.31 -0.42 27.36
C ASN A 478 20.06 -0.33 25.84
N VAL A 479 19.75 -1.45 25.20
CA VAL A 479 19.39 -1.47 23.77
C VAL A 479 18.16 -0.60 23.55
N THR A 480 18.18 0.22 22.49
CA THR A 480 17.12 1.18 22.19
C THR A 480 15.96 0.48 21.47
N LEU A 481 16.26 -0.17 20.34
CA LEU A 481 15.30 -0.88 19.51
C LEU A 481 15.75 -2.31 19.29
N ALA A 482 14.77 -3.22 19.25
CA ALA A 482 14.95 -4.60 18.82
C ALA A 482 13.96 -4.90 17.69
N LEU A 483 14.48 -5.07 16.47
CA LEU A 483 13.69 -5.24 15.25
C LEU A 483 13.70 -6.71 14.80
N TRP A 484 12.55 -7.18 14.36
CA TRP A 484 12.32 -8.58 14.00
C TRP A 484 11.54 -8.71 12.69
N GLY A 485 11.86 -9.69 11.86
CA GLY A 485 11.08 -10.07 10.66
C GLY A 485 10.12 -11.23 10.95
N HIS A 486 10.05 -12.20 10.03
CA HIS A 486 9.46 -13.54 10.10
C HIS A 486 7.94 -13.60 10.25
N VAL A 487 7.38 -12.78 11.15
CA VAL A 487 5.95 -12.57 11.26
C VAL A 487 5.60 -11.47 10.28
N HIS A 488 4.81 -11.79 9.26
CA HIS A 488 4.71 -10.94 8.06
C HIS A 488 3.88 -9.64 8.21
N ARG A 489 3.93 -8.99 9.38
CA ARG A 489 3.15 -7.81 9.74
C ARG A 489 4.03 -6.75 10.39
N TYR A 490 3.43 -5.58 10.55
CA TYR A 490 3.93 -4.58 11.46
C TYR A 490 3.31 -4.75 12.85
N GLU A 491 4.12 -4.86 13.90
CA GLU A 491 3.65 -4.84 15.28
C GLU A 491 4.67 -4.10 16.17
N ARG A 492 4.22 -3.08 16.90
CA ARG A 492 5.05 -2.32 17.84
C ARG A 492 4.63 -2.60 19.27
N PHE A 493 5.61 -2.90 20.12
CA PHE A 493 5.40 -3.09 21.55
C PHE A 493 5.77 -1.84 22.36
N CYS A 494 5.30 -1.78 23.61
CA CYS A 494 5.88 -0.89 24.62
C CYS A 494 7.35 -1.28 24.89
N PRO A 495 8.16 -0.45 25.59
CA PRO A 495 9.44 -0.89 26.13
C PRO A 495 9.24 -2.12 27.02
N LEU A 496 9.81 -3.25 26.63
CA LEU A 496 9.55 -4.54 27.26
C LEU A 496 10.74 -5.03 28.07
N LYS A 497 10.43 -5.62 29.22
CA LYS A 497 11.35 -6.44 29.99
C LYS A 497 10.56 -7.54 30.71
N ASN A 498 10.95 -8.80 30.51
CA ASN A 498 10.29 -9.96 31.11
C ASN A 498 8.77 -9.97 30.82
N SER A 499 8.41 -9.75 29.55
CA SER A 499 7.02 -9.67 29.05
C SER A 499 6.14 -8.59 29.68
N ARG A 500 6.72 -7.59 30.38
CA ARG A 500 5.99 -6.47 30.99
C ARG A 500 6.45 -5.15 30.39
N CYS A 501 5.50 -4.23 30.20
CA CYS A 501 5.84 -2.85 29.88
C CYS A 501 6.59 -2.23 31.07
N ALA A 502 7.64 -1.47 30.81
CA ALA A 502 8.20 -0.58 31.81
C ALA A 502 7.16 0.50 32.21
N ASP A 503 7.20 1.03 33.43
CA ASP A 503 6.29 2.09 33.91
C ASP A 503 6.60 3.41 33.16
N VAL A 504 6.00 3.60 31.98
CA VAL A 504 6.22 4.79 31.16
C VAL A 504 5.26 5.91 31.57
N THR A 505 5.76 6.96 32.21
CA THR A 505 5.03 8.22 32.39
C THR A 505 4.97 9.00 31.07
N SER A 506 3.92 8.76 30.28
CA SER A 506 3.34 9.55 29.17
C SER A 506 4.21 10.14 28.04
N ASN A 507 5.53 10.10 28.12
CA ASN A 507 6.47 10.24 27.02
C ASN A 507 7.43 9.05 27.15
N PHE A 508 7.73 8.33 26.08
CA PHE A 508 8.72 7.24 26.07
C PHE A 508 10.13 7.82 26.35
N THR A 509 10.33 8.25 27.59
CA THR A 509 11.62 8.50 28.20
C THR A 509 12.34 7.17 28.23
N SER A 510 13.62 7.15 27.87
CA SER A 510 14.44 5.96 28.05
C SER A 510 14.58 5.70 29.56
N ILE A 511 13.58 5.04 30.15
CA ILE A 511 13.74 4.47 31.48
C ILE A 511 14.77 3.37 31.31
N GLY A 512 15.95 3.59 31.87
CA GLY A 512 17.10 2.71 31.70
C GLY A 512 16.72 1.24 31.86
N GLY A 513 16.91 0.47 30.79
CA GLY A 513 16.89 -0.99 30.83
C GLY A 513 15.69 -1.71 30.21
N ALA A 514 14.91 -1.13 29.29
CA ALA A 514 13.91 -1.87 28.51
C ALA A 514 13.90 -1.45 27.03
N PRO A 515 14.27 -2.33 26.08
CA PRO A 515 14.21 -2.03 24.64
C PRO A 515 12.77 -1.97 24.13
N VAL A 516 12.52 -1.13 23.11
CA VAL A 516 11.28 -1.18 22.32
C VAL A 516 11.42 -2.26 21.26
N HIS A 517 10.49 -3.22 21.25
CA HIS A 517 10.46 -4.29 20.25
C HIS A 517 9.50 -3.97 19.11
N LEU A 518 9.91 -4.24 17.88
CA LEU A 518 9.05 -4.15 16.70
C LEU A 518 9.21 -5.37 15.79
N VAL A 519 8.08 -5.85 15.29
CA VAL A 519 8.02 -6.77 14.14
C VAL A 519 7.83 -5.92 12.88
N ILE A 520 8.69 -6.11 11.89
CA ILE A 520 8.76 -5.37 10.63
C ILE A 520 8.84 -6.31 9.41
N GLY A 521 8.19 -7.48 9.48
CA GLY A 521 8.20 -8.51 8.42
C GLY A 521 7.20 -8.29 7.28
N MET A 522 6.71 -7.08 7.07
CA MET A 522 5.59 -6.80 6.16
C MET A 522 5.99 -6.40 4.75
N ALA A 523 7.22 -6.66 4.28
CA ALA A 523 7.67 -6.08 3.00
C ALA A 523 7.12 -6.74 1.74
N GLY A 524 6.59 -7.96 1.80
CA GLY A 524 5.96 -8.57 0.63
C GLY A 524 5.37 -9.96 0.82
N GLN A 525 5.76 -10.70 1.86
CA GLN A 525 5.22 -12.04 2.08
C GLN A 525 3.78 -12.02 2.58
N ASP A 526 2.89 -12.63 1.80
CA ASP A 526 1.45 -12.44 1.89
C ASP A 526 0.73 -13.42 2.82
N TRP A 527 1.41 -14.48 3.26
CA TRP A 527 0.89 -15.35 4.30
C TRP A 527 0.95 -14.65 5.65
N GLN A 528 -0.20 -14.44 6.28
CA GLN A 528 -0.27 -13.66 7.51
C GLN A 528 -0.68 -14.52 8.71
N PRO A 529 0.12 -14.61 9.79
CA PRO A 529 -0.27 -15.40 10.95
C PRO A 529 -1.45 -14.76 11.71
N ILE A 530 -2.25 -15.61 12.36
CA ILE A 530 -3.42 -15.19 13.15
C ILE A 530 -2.92 -14.71 14.52
N TRP A 531 -3.37 -13.54 14.97
CA TRP A 531 -3.12 -13.04 16.32
C TRP A 531 -3.93 -13.80 17.37
N GLU A 532 -3.44 -13.85 18.61
CA GLU A 532 -4.21 -14.38 19.75
C GLU A 532 -5.61 -13.75 19.83
N PRO A 533 -6.69 -14.54 19.64
CA PRO A 533 -8.04 -14.07 19.87
C PRO A 533 -8.21 -13.68 21.34
N ARG A 534 -9.07 -12.71 21.62
CA ARG A 534 -9.35 -12.35 23.01
C ARG A 534 -10.01 -13.53 23.73
N PRO A 535 -9.69 -13.79 25.01
CA PRO A 535 -10.27 -14.91 25.76
C PRO A 535 -11.80 -14.92 25.81
N ASP A 536 -12.42 -13.74 25.70
CA ASP A 536 -13.87 -13.50 25.74
C ASP A 536 -14.51 -13.36 24.35
N HIS A 537 -13.71 -13.34 23.28
CA HIS A 537 -14.13 -12.95 21.94
C HIS A 537 -13.23 -13.61 20.87
N THR A 538 -13.40 -14.92 20.67
CA THR A 538 -12.53 -15.75 19.83
C THR A 538 -12.67 -15.52 18.32
N ASP A 539 -13.71 -14.80 17.90
CA ASP A 539 -14.19 -14.77 16.51
C ASP A 539 -14.24 -13.35 15.91
N VAL A 540 -13.72 -12.32 16.60
CA VAL A 540 -13.75 -10.91 16.17
C VAL A 540 -12.35 -10.32 16.01
N PRO A 541 -12.17 -9.29 15.13
CA PRO A 541 -10.92 -8.56 15.03
C PRO A 541 -10.47 -8.04 16.40
N ILE A 542 -9.17 -8.20 16.69
CA ILE A 542 -8.62 -8.06 18.03
C ILE A 542 -8.39 -6.57 18.34
N TYR A 543 -9.48 -5.93 18.74
CA TYR A 543 -9.53 -4.63 19.41
C TYR A 543 -10.32 -4.72 20.72
N PRO A 544 -9.69 -4.60 21.90
CA PRO A 544 -8.41 -3.91 22.08
C PRO A 544 -7.21 -4.81 21.80
N GLN A 545 -6.13 -4.16 21.36
CA GLN A 545 -4.80 -4.75 21.31
C GLN A 545 -4.40 -5.15 22.75
N PRO A 546 -3.67 -6.26 22.95
CA PRO A 546 -3.10 -6.60 24.25
C PRO A 546 -2.28 -5.43 24.78
N GLU A 547 -2.33 -5.17 26.09
CA GLU A 547 -1.71 -4.00 26.75
C GLU A 547 -0.26 -3.73 26.34
N ARG A 548 0.51 -4.77 26.05
CA ARG A 548 1.91 -4.69 25.60
C ARG A 548 2.12 -4.36 24.12
N SER A 549 1.12 -4.62 23.27
CA SER A 549 1.13 -4.38 21.83
C SER A 549 0.46 -3.04 21.56
N MET A 550 1.27 -2.03 21.24
CA MET A 550 0.86 -0.63 21.16
C MET A 550 0.28 -0.24 19.80
N TYR A 551 0.74 -0.91 18.74
CA TYR A 551 0.23 -0.72 17.40
C TYR A 551 0.40 -2.01 16.59
N ARG A 552 -0.54 -2.27 15.68
CA ARG A 552 -0.43 -3.37 14.72
C ARG A 552 -0.96 -2.94 13.35
N GLY A 553 -0.16 -3.16 12.31
CA GLY A 553 -0.51 -2.97 10.91
C GLY A 553 -0.60 -4.31 10.18
N GLY A 554 -1.68 -4.53 9.44
CA GLY A 554 -1.88 -5.73 8.62
C GLY A 554 -1.50 -5.57 7.16
N GLU A 555 -1.05 -4.37 6.78
CA GLU A 555 -0.72 -4.01 5.41
C GLU A 555 0.77 -4.21 5.13
N PHE A 556 1.13 -4.26 3.86
CA PHE A 556 2.52 -4.37 3.43
C PHE A 556 3.21 -3.01 3.46
N GLY A 557 4.52 -3.01 3.62
CA GLY A 557 5.29 -1.78 3.74
C GLY A 557 6.72 -1.99 4.19
N TYR A 558 7.36 -0.88 4.54
CA TYR A 558 8.72 -0.85 5.08
C TYR A 558 8.78 0.17 6.22
N THR A 559 9.88 0.17 6.98
CA THR A 559 10.13 1.23 7.96
C THR A 559 11.27 2.13 7.54
N ARG A 560 11.19 3.41 7.92
CA ARG A 560 12.25 4.40 7.75
C ARG A 560 12.70 4.88 9.12
N LEU A 561 13.98 4.71 9.40
CA LEU A 561 14.64 5.22 10.59
C LEU A 561 15.35 6.52 10.26
N VAL A 562 15.10 7.55 11.07
CA VAL A 562 15.84 8.81 11.07
C VAL A 562 16.25 9.11 12.51
N ALA A 563 17.56 9.16 12.78
CA ALA A 563 18.09 9.44 14.11
C ALA A 563 19.05 10.62 14.09
N THR A 564 18.96 11.48 15.11
CA THR A 564 19.95 12.52 15.44
C THR A 564 20.63 12.18 16.77
N ARG A 565 21.53 13.02 17.31
CA ARG A 565 22.07 12.79 18.66
C ARG A 565 21.02 12.87 19.78
N GLU A 566 19.90 13.51 19.49
CA GLU A 566 18.86 13.85 20.47
C GLU A 566 17.70 12.85 20.42
N LYS A 567 17.31 12.40 19.23
CA LYS A 567 16.14 11.55 19.03
C LYS A 567 16.31 10.54 17.91
N LEU A 568 15.66 9.39 18.06
CA LEU A 568 15.48 8.39 17.03
C LEU A 568 13.99 8.30 16.70
N THR A 569 13.65 8.46 15.43
CA THR A 569 12.30 8.31 14.89
C THR A 569 12.27 7.11 13.93
N LEU A 570 11.35 6.18 14.15
CA LEU A 570 11.09 5.06 13.25
C LEU A 570 9.64 5.15 12.77
N SER A 571 9.45 5.33 11.47
CA SER A 571 8.14 5.44 10.83
C SER A 571 7.83 4.17 10.03
N TYR A 572 6.61 3.67 10.12
CA TYR A 572 6.08 2.59 9.27
C TYR A 572 5.37 3.20 8.06
N ILE A 573 5.81 2.86 6.85
CA ILE A 573 5.30 3.35 5.57
C ILE A 573 4.58 2.22 4.84
N GLY A 574 3.31 2.43 4.48
CA GLY A 574 2.50 1.47 3.73
C GLY A 574 2.88 1.46 2.25
N ASN A 575 3.02 0.29 1.64
CA ASN A 575 3.36 0.18 0.21
C ASN A 575 2.14 0.36 -0.72
N HIS A 576 0.93 0.46 -0.17
CA HIS A 576 -0.30 0.64 -0.93
C HIS A 576 -0.55 2.12 -1.26
N ASP A 577 -0.11 3.03 -0.38
CA ASP A 577 -0.29 4.48 -0.50
C ASP A 577 1.03 5.29 -0.41
N GLY A 578 2.11 4.68 0.07
CA GLY A 578 3.40 5.34 0.29
C GLY A 578 3.38 6.33 1.45
N GLN A 579 2.44 6.23 2.39
CA GLN A 579 2.24 7.15 3.52
C GLN A 579 2.67 6.52 4.86
N VAL A 580 2.86 7.36 5.89
CA VAL A 580 3.22 6.92 7.24
C VAL A 580 1.96 6.50 8.03
N HIS A 581 1.96 5.28 8.57
CA HIS A 581 0.82 4.68 9.30
C HIS A 581 1.06 4.52 10.80
N ASP A 582 2.32 4.42 11.23
CA ASP A 582 2.72 4.46 12.63
C ASP A 582 4.09 5.12 12.79
N THR A 583 4.36 5.69 13.96
CA THR A 583 5.66 6.28 14.28
C THR A 583 5.99 6.08 15.75
N VAL A 584 7.25 5.75 16.02
CA VAL A 584 7.81 5.72 17.38
C VAL A 584 9.01 6.65 17.46
N GLU A 585 9.02 7.49 18.49
CA GLU A 585 10.12 8.40 18.81
C GLU A 585 10.74 8.03 20.16
N ILE A 586 12.07 8.00 20.21
CA ILE A 586 12.85 7.66 21.41
C ILE A 586 13.95 8.71 21.60
N LEU A 587 13.98 9.32 22.78
CA LEU A 587 14.98 10.34 23.13
C LEU A 587 16.29 9.72 23.62
N SER A 588 17.40 10.42 23.42
CA SER A 588 18.72 9.97 23.88
C SER A 588 18.91 10.19 25.39
N GLY A 589 19.66 9.29 26.03
CA GLY A 589 19.96 9.37 27.46
C GLY A 589 20.85 10.55 27.87
N GLN A 590 21.43 11.30 26.92
CA GLN A 590 22.24 12.49 27.20
C GLN A 590 21.39 13.71 27.59
N ILE A 591 20.18 13.85 27.02
CA ILE A 591 19.21 14.89 27.40
C ILE A 591 18.77 14.67 28.86
N LEU A 592 18.59 13.41 29.27
CA LEU A 592 18.15 13.05 30.63
C LEU A 592 19.19 13.39 31.71
N LYS A 593 20.50 13.29 31.43
CA LYS A 593 21.55 13.71 32.39
C LYS A 593 21.52 15.20 32.69
N SER A 594 21.18 16.04 31.70
CA SER A 594 21.07 17.49 31.92
C SER A 594 19.88 17.89 32.79
N VAL A 595 18.80 17.11 32.75
CA VAL A 595 17.59 17.32 33.59
C VAL A 595 17.81 16.79 35.01
N ASP A 596 18.45 15.63 35.16
CA ASP A 596 18.80 15.05 36.48
C ASP A 596 19.86 15.86 37.23
N ASP A 597 20.80 16.50 36.52
CA ASP A 597 21.82 17.37 37.15
C ASP A 597 21.22 18.72 37.62
N ASP A 598 20.18 19.24 36.95
CA ASP A 598 19.42 20.40 37.40
C ASP A 598 18.47 20.05 38.57
N GLU A 599 17.91 18.83 38.63
CA GLU A 599 17.12 18.34 39.78
C GLU A 599 17.99 18.01 41.00
N LYS A 600 19.23 17.51 40.82
CA LYS A 600 20.16 17.26 41.95
C LYS A 600 20.69 18.52 42.62
N ILE A 601 20.67 19.68 41.97
CA ILE A 601 20.99 20.97 42.59
C ILE A 601 19.84 21.45 43.50
N LEU A 602 18.64 20.87 43.38
CA LEU A 602 17.46 21.22 44.17
C LEU A 602 17.18 20.29 45.38
N GLU A 603 17.87 19.14 45.50
CA GLU A 603 17.65 18.19 46.62
C GLU A 603 18.81 18.05 47.63
N SER A 604 19.95 18.72 47.44
CA SER A 604 21.04 18.72 48.44
C SER A 604 21.13 20.02 49.22
N GLY A 605 20.28 20.20 50.23
CA GLY A 605 20.51 21.23 51.24
C GLY A 605 19.34 21.47 52.18
N GLY A 606 19.33 20.82 53.36
CA GLY A 606 18.62 21.39 54.50
C GLY A 606 18.20 20.41 55.59
N ASP A 607 19.18 19.84 56.31
CA ASP A 607 18.96 19.37 57.67
C ASP A 607 18.50 20.55 58.56
N GLY A 608 17.61 20.26 59.51
CA GLY A 608 16.79 21.26 60.19
C GLY A 608 17.56 22.26 61.07
N VAL A 609 16.92 23.40 61.35
CA VAL A 609 16.61 23.90 62.71
C VAL A 609 15.94 25.30 62.65
N HIS A 610 14.83 25.38 63.39
CA HIS A 610 14.07 26.48 63.99
C HIS A 610 14.30 27.97 63.65
N VAL A 611 13.18 28.57 63.19
CA VAL A 611 12.38 29.67 63.80
C VAL A 611 12.92 31.12 63.87
N GLU A 612 12.07 31.97 63.28
CA GLU A 612 11.72 33.38 63.54
C GLU A 612 12.38 34.56 62.83
N SER A 613 11.47 35.47 62.50
CA SER A 613 11.51 36.66 61.66
C SER A 613 12.34 37.83 62.21
N VAL A 614 12.78 38.71 61.30
CA VAL A 614 12.46 40.16 61.19
C VAL A 614 13.62 40.91 60.47
N LEU A 615 13.29 41.57 59.34
CA LEU A 615 14.08 42.61 58.65
C LEU A 615 13.81 43.99 59.33
N PRO A 616 14.48 45.13 58.99
CA PRO A 616 15.83 45.46 58.46
C PRO A 616 16.47 46.67 59.21
N TRP A 617 17.64 47.23 58.80
CA TRP A 617 17.81 48.71 58.52
C TRP A 617 19.22 49.31 58.21
N TYR A 618 20.36 48.61 58.25
CA TYR A 618 21.67 49.32 58.31
C TYR A 618 22.71 49.22 57.17
N VAL A 619 22.37 48.83 55.93
CA VAL A 619 23.37 48.85 54.83
C VAL A 619 22.90 49.69 53.62
N LYS A 620 22.50 50.93 53.93
CA LYS A 620 22.78 52.10 53.08
C LYS A 620 24.14 52.65 53.54
N ALA A 621 25.19 52.62 52.71
CA ALA A 621 26.25 53.64 52.64
C ALA A 621 27.52 53.19 51.87
N THR A 622 27.36 52.52 50.73
CA THR A 622 28.40 52.51 49.67
C THR A 622 27.79 52.90 48.33
N SER A 623 27.06 54.00 48.36
CA SER A 623 27.07 54.97 47.26
C SER A 623 28.51 55.45 47.03
N VAL A 624 28.78 56.03 45.86
CA VAL A 624 29.94 56.92 45.53
C VAL A 624 31.06 56.33 44.64
N LEU A 625 31.00 55.06 44.22
CA LEU A 625 31.78 54.57 43.05
C LEU A 625 30.83 54.30 41.88
N ALA A 626 29.99 55.27 41.52
CA ALA A 626 30.33 56.26 40.50
C ALA A 626 30.34 55.63 39.10
N VAL A 627 29.29 55.79 38.30
CA VAL A 627 29.01 57.05 37.55
C VAL A 627 30.08 57.36 36.47
N GLY A 628 31.27 56.74 36.51
CA GLY A 628 32.29 56.88 35.47
C GLY A 628 32.09 55.97 34.26
N ILE A 629 31.58 54.74 34.45
CA ILE A 629 31.47 53.76 33.36
C ILE A 629 30.36 54.15 32.35
N LEU A 630 29.36 54.91 32.80
CA LEU A 630 28.29 55.42 31.95
C LEU A 630 28.75 56.55 30.98
N VAL A 631 29.89 57.19 31.23
CA VAL A 631 30.39 58.31 30.39
C VAL A 631 31.32 57.81 29.27
N GLY A 632 31.89 56.61 29.39
CA GLY A 632 32.83 56.06 28.41
C GLY A 632 32.20 55.46 27.16
N TYR A 633 31.05 54.77 27.27
CA TYR A 633 30.53 54.02 26.11
C TYR A 633 29.60 54.82 25.20
N VAL A 634 29.08 55.97 25.67
CA VAL A 634 28.37 56.93 24.81
C VAL A 634 29.30 57.52 23.72
N LEU A 635 30.62 57.47 23.91
CA LEU A 635 31.60 57.91 22.92
C LEU A 635 31.95 56.86 21.84
N GLY A 636 31.51 55.61 21.97
CA GLY A 636 31.69 54.58 20.94
C GLY A 636 30.62 54.60 19.84
N LEU A 637 29.54 55.35 20.05
CA LEU A 637 28.33 55.36 19.21
C LEU A 637 28.22 56.59 18.31
N ILE A 638 29.33 57.23 17.98
CA ILE A 638 29.39 58.18 16.86
C ILE A 638 30.57 57.80 16.00
N THR A 639 30.30 57.63 14.72
CA THR A 639 31.23 57.48 13.59
C THR A 639 31.77 56.07 13.31
N ARG A 640 31.04 55.20 12.58
CA ARG A 640 30.63 55.31 11.15
C ARG A 640 31.83 55.16 10.19
N CYS A 641 31.95 53.99 9.56
CA CYS A 641 31.84 53.84 8.11
C CYS A 641 32.00 52.38 7.65
N LYS A 642 30.97 51.88 6.94
CA LYS A 642 31.00 50.97 5.77
C LYS A 642 31.66 49.59 5.99
N ARG A 643 31.06 48.44 5.65
CA ARG A 643 30.22 48.10 4.49
C ARG A 643 29.77 46.66 4.70
N ASP A 644 28.47 46.40 4.77
CA ASP A 644 27.93 45.03 4.66
C ASP A 644 27.62 44.69 3.20
N SER A 645 27.62 43.38 2.99
CA SER A 645 27.80 42.60 1.78
C SER A 645 26.62 42.60 0.82
N LEU A 646 26.98 42.72 -0.46
CA LEU A 646 26.25 42.43 -1.70
C LEU A 646 27.25 41.54 -2.47
N GLU A 647 26.95 40.45 -3.18
CA GLU A 647 25.76 40.08 -3.95
C GLU A 647 25.99 38.68 -4.57
N ARG A 648 24.87 38.03 -4.97
CA ARG A 648 24.67 37.22 -6.21
C ARG A 648 25.42 35.88 -6.35
N SER A 649 24.72 34.74 -6.36
CA SER A 649 23.79 34.20 -7.39
C SER A 649 24.48 33.69 -8.66
N GLN A 650 24.30 32.40 -8.94
CA GLN A 650 23.83 31.87 -10.22
C GLN A 650 23.79 30.33 -10.14
N TRP A 651 22.67 29.71 -10.54
CA TRP A 651 22.69 28.61 -11.51
C TRP A 651 21.31 28.48 -12.17
N THR A 652 21.37 28.23 -13.47
CA THR A 652 20.28 28.11 -14.44
C THR A 652 19.95 26.64 -14.74
N PRO A 653 18.75 26.35 -15.29
CA PRO A 653 18.20 25.00 -15.45
C PRO A 653 18.38 24.43 -16.86
N VAL A 654 18.55 23.11 -17.03
CA VAL A 654 18.31 22.41 -18.31
C VAL A 654 17.82 20.96 -18.11
N LYS A 655 16.53 20.79 -18.44
CA LYS A 655 15.83 19.70 -19.17
C LYS A 655 16.10 18.22 -18.85
N SER A 656 15.03 17.55 -18.45
CA SER A 656 14.78 16.11 -18.62
C SER A 656 14.24 15.82 -20.03
N GLU A 657 14.80 14.81 -20.68
CA GLU A 657 14.18 14.09 -21.80
C GLU A 657 13.46 12.85 -21.25
N GLU A 658 12.25 12.64 -21.75
CA GLU A 658 11.38 11.48 -21.51
C GLU A 658 11.94 10.20 -22.13
N ILE A 659 11.70 9.05 -21.48
CA ILE A 659 11.37 7.80 -22.18
C ILE A 659 10.22 7.12 -21.44
N SER A 660 9.06 7.07 -22.10
CA SER A 660 7.90 6.26 -21.73
C SER A 660 8.09 4.81 -22.15
N ILE A 661 7.59 3.85 -21.35
CA ILE A 661 6.95 2.62 -21.86
C ILE A 661 5.83 2.24 -20.89
N ALA A 662 4.61 2.21 -21.44
CA ALA A 662 3.40 1.70 -20.83
C ALA A 662 3.13 0.26 -21.28
N SER A 663 2.40 -0.46 -20.40
CA SER A 663 1.45 -1.56 -20.68
C SER A 663 2.08 -2.96 -20.94
N LEU A 664 1.49 -4.13 -20.63
CA LEU A 664 0.11 -4.67 -20.57
C LEU A 664 0.14 -5.89 -19.59
N ALA A 665 -0.95 -6.39 -19.00
CA ALA A 665 -2.05 -6.99 -19.74
C ALA A 665 -3.30 -7.28 -18.90
N ARG A 666 -4.42 -7.19 -19.61
CA ARG A 666 -5.72 -7.75 -19.28
C ARG A 666 -5.93 -9.03 -20.08
N ARG A 667 -6.71 -9.97 -19.55
CA ARG A 667 -7.71 -10.68 -20.37
C ARG A 667 -8.82 -11.43 -19.62
N PRO A 668 -10.03 -11.54 -20.22
CA PRO A 668 -11.10 -12.50 -19.92
C PRO A 668 -11.60 -13.16 -21.26
N PRO A 669 -12.86 -13.65 -21.50
CA PRO A 669 -13.92 -14.27 -20.65
C PRO A 669 -14.68 -15.51 -21.27
N LEU A 670 -15.60 -16.13 -20.51
CA LEU A 670 -16.96 -16.65 -20.89
C LEU A 670 -17.14 -17.95 -21.76
N LEU A 671 -18.18 -18.81 -21.66
CA LEU A 671 -19.64 -18.65 -21.39
C LEU A 671 -20.33 -20.04 -21.23
N ALA A 672 -21.51 -20.13 -20.58
CA ALA A 672 -22.77 -20.72 -21.15
C ALA A 672 -23.96 -20.77 -20.17
N SER A 673 -25.18 -20.67 -20.73
CA SER A 673 -26.49 -20.41 -20.08
C SER A 673 -27.61 -21.40 -20.48
N PHE A 674 -28.48 -21.80 -19.51
CA PHE A 674 -29.97 -22.06 -19.53
C PHE A 674 -30.65 -23.07 -20.53
N PRO A 675 -31.95 -23.51 -20.39
CA PRO A 675 -33.03 -23.22 -19.40
C PRO A 675 -33.93 -24.39 -18.85
N GLN A 676 -34.94 -24.03 -18.02
CA GLN A 676 -35.97 -24.77 -17.24
C GLN A 676 -37.30 -25.16 -17.97
N ALA A 677 -38.06 -26.15 -17.41
CA ALA A 677 -39.54 -26.16 -17.16
C ALA A 677 -39.98 -27.51 -16.48
N LEU A 678 -40.41 -27.58 -15.21
CA LEU A 678 -41.74 -27.44 -14.57
C LEU A 678 -42.73 -28.64 -14.68
N ALA A 679 -42.97 -29.40 -13.58
CA ALA A 679 -44.29 -29.59 -12.90
C ALA A 679 -44.50 -30.92 -12.09
N MET A 680 -44.96 -30.74 -10.83
CA MET A 680 -45.97 -31.49 -10.04
C MET A 680 -45.77 -32.96 -9.52
N ALA A 681 -45.84 -33.10 -8.18
CA ALA A 681 -46.92 -33.74 -7.39
C ALA A 681 -46.44 -34.61 -6.19
N ILE A 682 -47.18 -34.51 -5.08
CA ILE A 682 -46.86 -34.97 -3.71
C ILE A 682 -47.71 -36.21 -3.30
N ARG A 683 -47.18 -37.03 -2.35
CA ARG A 683 -47.80 -38.09 -1.47
C ARG A 683 -47.97 -39.49 -2.11
N LYS A 684 -47.72 -40.64 -1.45
CA LYS A 684 -48.05 -41.07 -0.06
C LYS A 684 -47.36 -42.43 0.27
N LEU A 685 -47.11 -42.67 1.56
CA LEU A 685 -46.66 -43.94 2.16
C LEU A 685 -47.71 -45.07 2.07
N LEU A 686 -47.28 -46.34 2.03
CA LEU A 686 -47.38 -47.29 3.17
C LEU A 686 -46.84 -48.69 2.86
N THR A 687 -46.36 -49.31 3.93
CA THR A 687 -45.68 -50.58 4.21
C THR A 687 -46.53 -51.86 4.04
N LEU A 688 -45.90 -53.01 3.75
CA LEU A 688 -45.81 -54.20 4.65
C LEU A 688 -45.30 -55.48 3.96
N SER A 689 -44.62 -56.30 4.76
CA SER A 689 -43.90 -57.55 4.51
C SER A 689 -44.77 -58.80 4.24
N ARG A 690 -44.25 -59.79 3.49
CA ARG A 690 -43.90 -61.17 3.94
C ARG A 690 -43.56 -62.15 2.79
N ARG A 691 -42.54 -62.99 3.07
CA ARG A 691 -41.95 -64.20 2.43
C ARG A 691 -42.95 -65.38 2.16
N PRO A 692 -42.54 -66.60 1.67
CA PRO A 692 -41.55 -67.03 0.64
C PRO A 692 -41.95 -68.32 -0.19
N LEU A 693 -40.98 -68.87 -0.96
CA LEU A 693 -40.64 -70.32 -1.21
C LEU A 693 -41.23 -71.11 -2.43
N LEU A 694 -40.37 -71.51 -3.41
CA LEU A 694 -39.89 -72.90 -3.73
C LEU A 694 -39.57 -73.22 -5.23
N LEU A 695 -38.32 -73.72 -5.44
CA LEU A 695 -37.77 -74.80 -6.30
C LEU A 695 -38.16 -74.98 -7.80
N SER A 696 -37.13 -75.12 -8.66
CA SER A 696 -36.81 -76.39 -9.38
C SER A 696 -35.53 -76.26 -10.25
N SER A 697 -34.90 -77.40 -10.52
CA SER A 697 -33.53 -77.67 -10.96
C SER A 697 -33.40 -78.04 -12.46
N ARG A 698 -32.21 -77.85 -13.06
CA ARG A 698 -31.41 -78.88 -13.75
C ARG A 698 -30.13 -78.35 -14.42
N SER A 699 -29.17 -79.28 -14.53
CA SER A 699 -27.74 -79.21 -14.82
C SER A 699 -27.34 -79.28 -16.31
N ALA A 700 -26.19 -78.68 -16.67
CA ALA A 700 -25.15 -79.32 -17.49
C ALA A 700 -23.81 -78.55 -17.39
N SER A 701 -22.73 -79.30 -17.27
CA SER A 701 -21.34 -78.90 -17.04
C SER A 701 -20.57 -78.60 -18.34
N THR A 702 -19.66 -77.62 -18.34
CA THR A 702 -18.18 -77.81 -18.44
C THR A 702 -17.42 -76.49 -18.65
N SER A 703 -16.16 -76.53 -18.19
CA SER A 703 -15.06 -75.54 -18.30
C SER A 703 -14.94 -74.51 -17.17
N ALA A 704 -13.68 -74.22 -16.84
CA ALA A 704 -13.19 -74.08 -15.48
C ALA A 704 -13.20 -72.63 -14.94
N ALA A 705 -13.62 -72.53 -13.68
CA ALA A 705 -13.12 -71.67 -12.60
C ALA A 705 -12.42 -70.35 -12.96
N ALA A 706 -13.15 -69.25 -12.76
CA ALA A 706 -12.64 -68.12 -12.00
C ALA A 706 -13.77 -67.63 -11.08
N ALA A 707 -13.48 -67.60 -9.79
CA ALA A 707 -14.42 -67.25 -8.73
C ALA A 707 -15.05 -65.87 -8.96
N LEU A 708 -16.38 -65.82 -9.00
CA LEU A 708 -17.15 -64.60 -8.75
C LEU A 708 -16.85 -64.17 -7.31
N ALA A 709 -15.94 -63.22 -7.16
CA ALA A 709 -15.72 -62.52 -5.90
C ALA A 709 -17.00 -61.77 -5.52
N SER A 710 -17.38 -61.88 -4.25
CA SER A 710 -18.42 -61.13 -3.56
C SER A 710 -18.45 -59.64 -3.95
N PRO A 711 -19.61 -58.95 -3.89
CA PRO A 711 -19.63 -57.50 -4.04
C PRO A 711 -18.67 -56.89 -3.01
N ALA A 712 -17.66 -56.18 -3.50
CA ALA A 712 -16.63 -55.59 -2.66
C ALA A 712 -17.27 -54.68 -1.60
N LYS A 713 -16.88 -54.87 -0.34
CA LYS A 713 -17.17 -53.90 0.73
C LYS A 713 -16.47 -52.56 0.40
N PRO A 714 -17.08 -51.41 0.74
CA PRO A 714 -16.45 -50.10 0.52
C PRO A 714 -15.15 -49.95 1.34
N PRO A 715 -14.09 -49.27 0.85
CA PRO A 715 -13.88 -48.69 -0.49
C PRO A 715 -12.59 -49.20 -1.19
N VAL A 716 -12.73 -49.86 -2.35
CA VAL A 716 -11.61 -50.41 -3.15
C VAL A 716 -11.09 -49.41 -4.20
N MET A 717 -11.89 -48.44 -4.67
CA MET A 717 -11.50 -47.51 -5.74
C MET A 717 -11.26 -46.07 -5.26
N LEU A 718 -10.36 -45.36 -5.94
CA LEU A 718 -9.93 -44.01 -5.57
C LEU A 718 -11.03 -42.94 -5.68
N TYR A 719 -11.88 -43.04 -6.70
CA TYR A 719 -13.04 -42.16 -6.87
C TYR A 719 -14.15 -42.45 -5.85
N ASP A 720 -14.28 -43.69 -5.37
CA ASP A 720 -15.20 -44.04 -4.28
C ASP A 720 -14.72 -43.41 -2.97
N ARG A 721 -13.40 -43.43 -2.71
CA ARG A 721 -12.80 -42.74 -1.55
C ARG A 721 -12.94 -41.22 -1.64
N LEU A 722 -12.76 -40.62 -2.82
CA LEU A 722 -12.99 -39.19 -3.02
C LEU A 722 -14.47 -38.82 -2.88
N SER A 723 -15.37 -39.61 -3.49
CA SER A 723 -16.82 -39.46 -3.38
C SER A 723 -17.27 -39.62 -1.93
N GLU A 724 -16.73 -40.60 -1.20
CA GLU A 724 -17.02 -40.82 0.22
C GLU A 724 -16.43 -39.72 1.11
N ALA A 725 -15.23 -39.20 0.80
CA ALA A 725 -14.65 -38.06 1.50
C ALA A 725 -15.45 -36.77 1.27
N VAL A 726 -15.90 -36.50 0.04
CA VAL A 726 -16.77 -35.37 -0.30
C VAL A 726 -18.14 -35.54 0.34
N ARG A 727 -18.76 -36.73 0.24
CA ARG A 727 -20.04 -37.04 0.91
C ARG A 727 -19.93 -36.94 2.43
N SER A 728 -18.81 -37.35 3.02
CA SER A 728 -18.53 -37.21 4.45
C SER A 728 -18.33 -35.74 4.84
N LYS A 729 -17.67 -34.93 3.99
CA LYS A 729 -17.55 -33.47 4.20
C LYS A 729 -18.91 -32.78 4.09
N ILE A 730 -19.70 -33.08 3.05
CA ILE A 730 -21.07 -32.55 2.88
C ILE A 730 -21.95 -32.96 4.06
N LYS A 731 -21.94 -34.24 4.46
CA LYS A 731 -22.72 -34.72 5.61
C LYS A 731 -22.32 -34.03 6.92
N ARG A 732 -21.04 -33.64 7.08
CA ARG A 732 -20.57 -32.82 8.21
C ARG A 732 -20.97 -31.34 8.09
N LEU A 733 -21.23 -30.84 6.88
CA LEU A 733 -21.71 -29.48 6.63
C LEU A 733 -23.24 -29.36 6.75
N ASP A 734 -23.97 -30.45 6.53
CA ASP A 734 -25.45 -30.47 6.52
C ASP A 734 -26.08 -30.28 7.91
N ASP A 735 -25.33 -30.52 9.00
CA ASP A 735 -25.84 -30.43 10.38
C ASP A 735 -25.15 -29.29 11.15
N PRO A 736 -25.55 -28.03 10.91
CA PRO A 736 -25.00 -26.89 11.63
C PRO A 736 -25.46 -26.89 13.09
N ASP A 737 -24.57 -26.61 14.03
CA ASP A 737 -24.95 -26.47 15.43
C ASP A 737 -25.81 -25.19 15.59
N PRO A 738 -27.09 -25.31 16.04
CA PRO A 738 -28.02 -24.19 16.10
C PRO A 738 -27.58 -23.09 17.07
N ARG A 739 -26.63 -23.38 17.98
CA ARG A 739 -26.05 -22.35 18.86
C ARG A 739 -25.32 -21.26 18.06
N PHE A 740 -24.66 -21.62 16.95
CA PHE A 740 -23.98 -20.65 16.09
C PHE A 740 -24.95 -19.88 15.18
N LEU A 741 -26.14 -20.42 14.92
CA LEU A 741 -27.18 -19.78 14.09
C LEU A 741 -28.18 -18.95 14.90
N ARG A 742 -28.02 -18.86 16.23
CA ARG A 742 -29.01 -18.27 17.14
C ARG A 742 -29.26 -16.77 16.90
N TYR A 743 -28.22 -16.02 16.58
CA TYR A 743 -28.28 -14.54 16.50
C TYR A 743 -28.11 -14.00 15.07
N ALA A 744 -27.38 -14.70 14.21
CA ALA A 744 -27.13 -14.25 12.85
C ALA A 744 -28.35 -14.53 11.95
N SER A 745 -28.85 -13.48 11.30
CA SER A 745 -29.89 -13.57 10.27
C SER A 745 -29.36 -12.97 8.96
N PRO A 746 -29.45 -13.67 7.82
CA PRO A 746 -29.14 -13.10 6.52
C PRO A 746 -30.23 -12.13 6.05
N HIS A 747 -31.40 -12.15 6.67
CA HIS A 747 -32.49 -11.23 6.39
C HIS A 747 -32.37 -10.00 7.26
N ALA A 748 -32.19 -8.85 6.60
CA ALA A 748 -32.18 -7.56 7.26
C ALA A 748 -33.54 -7.28 7.89
N ALA A 749 -33.52 -6.82 9.13
CA ALA A 749 -34.68 -6.30 9.85
C ALA A 749 -34.37 -4.88 10.33
N LEU A 750 -35.42 -4.09 10.52
CA LEU A 750 -35.29 -2.81 11.20
C LEU A 750 -35.05 -3.05 12.69
N VAL A 751 -34.06 -2.34 13.24
CA VAL A 751 -33.66 -2.43 14.64
C VAL A 751 -33.81 -1.05 15.27
N ASP A 752 -34.34 -1.01 16.49
CA ASP A 752 -34.39 0.21 17.29
C ASP A 752 -33.04 0.42 17.98
N HIS A 753 -32.37 1.51 17.63
CA HIS A 753 -31.05 1.87 18.15
C HIS A 753 -31.14 2.94 19.25
N THR A 754 -32.34 3.46 19.56
CA THR A 754 -32.53 4.58 20.52
C THR A 754 -31.73 4.43 21.81
N PRO A 755 -31.58 3.24 22.44
CA PRO A 755 -30.80 3.07 23.66
C PRO A 755 -29.31 3.44 23.54
N ILE A 756 -28.73 3.41 22.34
CA ILE A 756 -27.29 3.65 22.10
C ILE A 756 -27.00 4.96 21.38
N LEU A 757 -28.01 5.75 21.00
CA LEU A 757 -27.84 7.02 20.26
C LEU A 757 -27.57 8.23 21.17
N ALA A 758 -27.31 8.01 22.46
CA ALA A 758 -26.97 9.09 23.38
C ALA A 758 -25.59 9.67 23.02
N ALA A 759 -25.56 10.98 22.78
CA ALA A 759 -24.34 11.75 22.55
C ALA A 759 -24.38 13.03 23.41
N PRO A 760 -23.22 13.66 23.69
CA PRO A 760 -23.20 14.95 24.37
C PRO A 760 -24.01 16.01 23.59
N GLU A 761 -24.56 16.97 24.31
CA GLU A 761 -25.33 18.06 23.70
C GLU A 761 -24.41 18.93 22.82
N THR A 762 -24.78 19.11 21.54
CA THR A 762 -24.14 20.12 20.68
C THR A 762 -24.72 21.50 21.01
N ARG A 763 -24.00 22.28 21.81
CA ARG A 763 -24.40 23.65 22.18
C ARG A 763 -24.02 24.64 21.10
N VAL A 764 -24.93 25.54 20.74
CA VAL A 764 -24.70 26.57 19.71
C VAL A 764 -25.02 27.95 20.27
N THR A 765 -24.05 28.87 20.17
CA THR A 765 -24.22 30.30 20.47
C THR A 765 -24.01 31.12 19.21
N THR A 766 -24.87 32.12 18.97
CA THR A 766 -24.69 33.09 17.89
C THR A 766 -24.31 34.44 18.50
N LEU A 767 -23.15 34.96 18.13
CA LEU A 767 -22.71 36.28 18.57
C LEU A 767 -23.51 37.39 17.85
N PRO A 768 -23.53 38.63 18.39
CA PRO A 768 -24.27 39.74 17.77
C PRO A 768 -23.84 40.08 16.33
N ASN A 769 -22.61 39.74 15.93
CA ASN A 769 -22.10 39.89 14.57
C ASN A 769 -22.53 38.75 13.62
N GLY A 770 -23.33 37.79 14.09
CA GLY A 770 -23.80 36.64 13.31
C GLY A 770 -22.86 35.43 13.31
N LEU A 771 -21.68 35.52 13.93
CA LEU A 771 -20.74 34.40 14.04
C LEU A 771 -21.33 33.31 14.92
N ARG A 772 -21.41 32.09 14.38
CA ARG A 772 -21.92 30.91 15.10
C ARG A 772 -20.78 30.13 15.73
N ILE A 773 -20.99 29.68 16.96
CA ILE A 773 -20.02 28.93 17.75
C ILE A 773 -20.72 27.69 18.26
N ALA A 774 -20.24 26.53 17.86
CA ALA A 774 -20.81 25.25 18.20
C ALA A 774 -19.80 24.37 18.90
N THR A 775 -20.22 23.73 19.99
CA THR A 775 -19.33 22.85 20.75
C THR A 775 -20.01 21.55 21.14
N GLU A 776 -19.28 20.45 21.03
CA GLU A 776 -19.64 19.18 21.64
C GLU A 776 -18.62 18.82 22.72
N SER A 777 -19.00 19.07 23.97
CA SER A 777 -18.12 18.97 25.13
C SER A 777 -18.04 17.53 25.63
N THR A 778 -16.87 16.91 25.44
CA THR A 778 -16.51 15.61 26.00
C THR A 778 -15.31 15.78 26.91
N LEU A 779 -15.54 16.25 28.13
CA LEU A 779 -14.48 16.60 29.10
C LEU A 779 -13.67 15.39 29.61
N ALA A 780 -14.09 14.17 29.29
CA ALA A 780 -13.32 12.95 29.53
C ALA A 780 -12.19 12.75 28.50
N SER A 781 -12.28 13.39 27.32
CA SER A 781 -11.21 13.40 26.33
C SER A 781 -9.99 14.17 26.85
N ARG A 782 -8.80 13.87 26.31
CA ARG A 782 -7.55 14.64 26.53
C ARG A 782 -7.13 15.46 25.32
N THR A 783 -7.87 15.34 24.23
CA THR A 783 -7.65 16.08 22.99
C THR A 783 -8.92 16.80 22.57
N ALA A 784 -8.75 17.81 21.72
CA ALA A 784 -9.82 18.54 21.09
C ALA A 784 -9.46 18.89 19.64
N THR A 785 -10.49 19.03 18.81
CA THR A 785 -10.36 19.66 17.50
C THR A 785 -11.14 20.95 17.52
N VAL A 786 -10.50 22.06 17.13
CA VAL A 786 -11.14 23.35 16.91
C VAL A 786 -10.95 23.78 15.46
N GLY A 787 -11.95 24.38 14.85
CA GLY A 787 -11.82 24.86 13.48
C GLY A 787 -12.89 25.85 13.10
N VAL A 788 -12.69 26.44 11.93
CA VAL A 788 -13.56 27.41 11.31
C VAL A 788 -14.00 26.87 9.96
N TRP A 789 -15.30 26.65 9.81
CA TRP A 789 -15.95 26.29 8.57
C TRP A 789 -16.56 27.55 7.97
N ILE A 790 -16.15 27.87 6.75
CA ILE A 790 -16.53 29.08 6.05
C ILE A 790 -17.40 28.69 4.87
N ASP A 791 -18.54 29.34 4.76
CA ASP A 791 -19.50 29.19 3.67
C ASP A 791 -19.00 29.90 2.41
N ALA A 792 -17.81 29.51 1.92
CA ALA A 792 -17.09 30.06 0.77
C ALA A 792 -16.32 28.94 0.05
N GLY A 793 -16.03 29.12 -1.24
CA GLY A 793 -15.42 28.11 -2.11
C GLY A 793 -15.44 28.56 -3.57
N SER A 794 -14.96 27.71 -4.48
CA SER A 794 -14.77 28.09 -5.90
C SER A 794 -16.07 28.47 -6.63
N ARG A 795 -17.24 28.05 -6.14
CA ARG A 795 -18.55 28.46 -6.68
C ARG A 795 -18.79 29.97 -6.55
N PHE A 796 -18.26 30.61 -5.51
CA PHE A 796 -18.53 32.02 -5.21
C PHE A 796 -17.51 32.97 -5.83
N GLU A 797 -16.65 32.45 -6.70
CA GLU A 797 -15.66 33.22 -7.46
C GLU A 797 -16.25 33.79 -8.75
N THR A 798 -15.50 34.70 -9.37
CA THR A 798 -15.75 35.18 -10.74
C THR A 798 -14.93 34.37 -11.75
N ASP A 799 -15.29 34.43 -13.03
CA ASP A 799 -14.51 33.75 -14.08
C ASP A 799 -13.06 34.26 -14.14
N GLU A 800 -12.83 35.54 -13.85
CA GLU A 800 -11.51 36.17 -13.86
C GLU A 800 -10.65 35.77 -12.66
N THR A 801 -11.28 35.39 -11.54
CA THR A 801 -10.59 35.09 -10.28
C THR A 801 -10.76 33.63 -9.86
N ASN A 802 -11.09 32.73 -10.79
CA ASN A 802 -11.21 31.31 -10.46
C ASN A 802 -9.84 30.72 -10.07
N GLY A 803 -9.80 30.03 -8.93
CA GLY A 803 -8.58 29.52 -8.29
C GLY A 803 -8.13 30.34 -7.07
N THR A 804 -8.85 31.41 -6.72
CA THR A 804 -8.51 32.28 -5.58
C THR A 804 -8.75 31.58 -4.23
N ALA A 805 -9.77 30.75 -4.10
CA ALA A 805 -10.06 30.00 -2.88
C ALA A 805 -8.91 29.03 -2.54
N HIS A 806 -8.46 28.27 -3.53
CA HIS A 806 -7.33 27.35 -3.40
C HIS A 806 -6.01 28.09 -3.17
N PHE A 807 -5.76 29.16 -3.93
CA PHE A 807 -4.57 29.98 -3.74
C PHE A 807 -4.55 30.62 -2.34
N LEU A 808 -5.71 31.06 -1.83
CA LEU A 808 -5.83 31.61 -0.50
C LEU A 808 -5.53 30.57 0.56
N GLU A 809 -6.01 29.33 0.41
CA GLU A 809 -5.67 28.22 1.31
C GLU A 809 -4.15 28.04 1.47
N HIS A 810 -3.42 27.99 0.35
CA HIS A 810 -1.95 27.90 0.37
C HIS A 810 -1.32 29.10 1.06
N MET A 811 -1.83 30.30 0.77
CA MET A 811 -1.24 31.54 1.25
C MET A 811 -1.55 31.87 2.70
N ILE A 812 -2.69 31.43 3.24
CA ILE A 812 -3.16 31.88 4.56
C ILE A 812 -2.27 31.38 5.69
N PHE A 813 -1.61 30.23 5.49
CA PHE A 813 -0.60 29.68 6.41
C PHE A 813 0.79 30.30 6.26
N LYS A 814 1.00 31.20 5.30
CA LYS A 814 2.32 31.78 4.99
C LYS A 814 2.58 33.07 5.77
N GLY A 815 2.16 33.07 7.04
CA GLY A 815 2.49 34.06 8.05
C GLY A 815 1.38 35.09 8.30
N THR A 816 1.49 35.77 9.44
CA THR A 816 0.60 36.83 9.88
C THR A 816 1.40 38.09 10.22
N GLU A 817 0.73 39.19 10.53
CA GLU A 817 1.41 40.40 11.01
C GLU A 817 2.20 40.15 12.32
N SER A 818 1.71 39.23 13.16
CA SER A 818 2.31 38.86 14.45
C SER A 818 3.37 37.77 14.36
N ARG A 819 3.33 36.93 13.32
CA ARG A 819 4.13 35.70 13.23
C ARG A 819 4.68 35.49 11.83
N THR A 820 5.97 35.19 11.76
CA THR A 820 6.54 34.66 10.51
C THR A 820 6.03 33.24 10.27
N VAL A 821 6.14 32.77 9.02
CA VAL A 821 5.74 31.39 8.63
C VAL A 821 6.40 30.34 9.50
N ARG A 822 7.71 30.47 9.68
CA ARG A 822 8.51 29.56 10.51
C ARG A 822 8.02 29.55 11.95
N GLN A 823 7.73 30.72 12.52
CA GLN A 823 7.21 30.79 13.90
C GLN A 823 5.82 30.18 14.02
N LEU A 824 4.95 30.36 13.02
CA LEU A 824 3.63 29.75 13.00
C LEU A 824 3.73 28.21 12.97
N GLU A 825 4.56 27.67 12.07
CA GLU A 825 4.80 26.23 11.94
C GLU A 825 5.44 25.67 13.22
N GLU A 826 6.50 26.30 13.74
CA GLU A 826 7.17 25.89 14.99
C GLU A 826 6.22 25.96 16.19
N GLU A 827 5.33 26.96 16.29
CA GLU A 827 4.38 27.10 17.41
C GLU A 827 3.32 25.99 17.39
N ILE A 828 2.81 25.61 16.21
CA ILE A 828 1.89 24.46 16.06
C ILE A 828 2.58 23.15 16.43
N GLU A 829 3.79 22.91 15.90
CA GLU A 829 4.54 21.67 16.17
C GLU A 829 4.99 21.56 17.64
N ASN A 830 5.43 22.66 18.26
CA ASN A 830 5.90 22.65 19.66
C ASN A 830 4.79 22.29 20.65
N MET A 831 3.52 22.58 20.34
CA MET A 831 2.38 22.14 21.17
C MET A 831 1.85 20.74 20.79
N GLY A 832 2.55 20.02 19.91
CA GLY A 832 2.13 18.71 19.39
C GLY A 832 0.84 18.75 18.58
N GLY A 833 0.47 19.94 18.10
CA GLY A 833 -0.75 20.17 17.34
C GLY A 833 -0.58 19.87 15.85
N HIS A 834 -1.70 19.61 15.17
CA HIS A 834 -1.73 19.51 13.72
C HIS A 834 -2.79 20.46 13.17
N LEU A 835 -2.34 21.43 12.38
CA LEU A 835 -3.17 22.42 11.69
C LEU A 835 -3.29 22.03 10.22
N ASN A 836 -4.49 22.06 9.67
CA ASN A 836 -4.72 21.78 8.26
C ASN A 836 -5.88 22.61 7.70
N ALA A 837 -5.98 22.67 6.38
CA ALA A 837 -7.10 23.23 5.65
C ALA A 837 -7.48 22.36 4.46
N TYR A 838 -8.66 22.63 3.92
CA TYR A 838 -9.04 22.23 2.58
C TYR A 838 -10.16 23.13 2.08
N THR A 839 -10.19 23.36 0.77
CA THR A 839 -11.27 24.08 0.09
C THR A 839 -12.04 23.16 -0.84
N SER A 840 -13.34 23.46 -0.99
CA SER A 840 -14.26 22.77 -1.88
C SER A 840 -15.04 23.80 -2.70
N ARG A 841 -16.02 23.34 -3.48
CA ARG A 841 -16.84 24.24 -4.31
C ARG A 841 -17.68 25.21 -3.49
N GLU A 842 -18.17 24.82 -2.30
CA GLU A 842 -19.04 25.67 -1.47
C GLU A 842 -18.55 25.88 -0.02
N GLN A 843 -17.52 25.17 0.41
CA GLN A 843 -17.06 25.19 1.80
C GLN A 843 -15.53 25.24 1.85
N THR A 844 -15.00 26.02 2.79
CA THR A 844 -13.57 26.05 3.10
C THR A 844 -13.40 25.83 4.60
N THR A 845 -12.48 24.96 4.96
CA THR A 845 -12.28 24.53 6.35
C THR A 845 -10.86 24.82 6.78
N TYR A 846 -10.70 25.44 7.94
CA TYR A 846 -9.42 25.61 8.63
C TYR A 846 -9.54 25.03 10.04
N TYR A 847 -8.79 23.99 10.38
CA TYR A 847 -8.93 23.32 11.67
C TYR A 847 -7.59 22.90 12.27
N ALA A 848 -7.56 22.80 13.60
CA ALA A 848 -6.43 22.36 14.39
C ALA A 848 -6.85 21.25 15.35
N LYS A 849 -6.09 20.15 15.36
CA LYS A 849 -6.17 19.09 16.37
C LYS A 849 -5.10 19.35 17.42
N VAL A 850 -5.48 19.46 18.69
CA VAL A 850 -4.58 19.84 19.78
C VAL A 850 -4.93 19.12 21.09
N LEU A 851 -4.02 19.20 22.06
CA LEU A 851 -4.28 18.81 23.44
C LEU A 851 -5.25 19.81 24.11
N ASP A 852 -5.90 19.35 25.18
CA ASP A 852 -6.90 20.13 25.93
C ASP A 852 -6.38 21.49 26.42
N ASN A 853 -5.16 21.53 26.95
CA ASN A 853 -4.53 22.76 27.46
C ASN A 853 -4.18 23.77 26.35
N ASP A 854 -4.01 23.31 25.11
CA ASP A 854 -3.56 24.13 23.98
C ASP A 854 -4.72 24.63 23.09
N VAL A 855 -5.96 24.26 23.40
CA VAL A 855 -7.17 24.76 22.73
C VAL A 855 -7.22 26.28 22.65
N PRO A 856 -6.95 27.05 23.73
CA PRO A 856 -6.97 28.51 23.65
C PRO A 856 -5.94 29.05 22.66
N LYS A 857 -4.80 28.37 22.56
CA LYS A 857 -3.73 28.76 21.67
C LYS A 857 -4.08 28.48 20.22
N ALA A 858 -4.67 27.33 19.94
CA ALA A 858 -5.18 26.99 18.62
C ALA A 858 -6.25 27.99 18.13
N LEU A 859 -7.16 28.43 19.01
CA LEU A 859 -8.15 29.46 18.68
C LEU A 859 -7.51 30.83 18.40
N GLU A 860 -6.49 31.22 19.16
CA GLU A 860 -5.71 32.44 18.90
C GLU A 860 -5.05 32.38 17.52
N ILE A 861 -4.42 31.25 17.19
CA ILE A 861 -3.73 31.04 15.91
C ILE A 861 -4.72 31.07 14.74
N LEU A 862 -5.86 30.37 14.84
CA LEU A 862 -6.91 30.41 13.80
C LEU A 862 -7.46 31.82 13.61
N ALA A 863 -7.68 32.56 14.70
CA ALA A 863 -8.14 33.94 14.64
C ALA A 863 -7.11 34.86 13.96
N ASP A 864 -5.82 34.65 14.23
CA ASP A 864 -4.73 35.44 13.66
C ASP A 864 -4.56 35.17 12.16
N ILE A 865 -4.55 33.88 11.77
CA ILE A 865 -4.47 33.44 10.37
C ILE A 865 -5.63 34.01 9.55
N LEU A 866 -6.86 33.99 10.07
CA LEU A 866 -8.03 34.42 9.31
C LEU A 866 -8.20 35.94 9.21
N GLN A 867 -7.59 36.72 10.12
CA GLN A 867 -7.79 38.19 10.19
C GLN A 867 -6.56 38.99 9.80
N ASN A 868 -5.35 38.54 10.15
CA ASN A 868 -4.12 39.30 10.02
C ASN A 868 -3.10 38.60 9.09
N SER A 869 -3.56 37.76 8.15
CA SER A 869 -2.68 37.08 7.19
C SER A 869 -1.90 38.07 6.33
N CYS A 870 -0.60 37.83 6.19
CA CYS A 870 0.31 38.68 5.42
C CYS A 870 0.66 38.05 4.08
N PHE A 871 0.10 38.61 3.01
CA PHE A 871 0.44 38.21 1.65
C PHE A 871 1.67 38.98 1.16
N ASP A 872 2.83 38.33 1.08
CA ASP A 872 4.05 38.89 0.47
C ASP A 872 4.15 38.49 -1.01
N ASP A 873 4.48 39.43 -1.89
CA ASP A 873 4.50 39.19 -3.34
C ASP A 873 5.49 38.08 -3.70
N LYS A 874 6.65 38.03 -3.04
CA LYS A 874 7.64 36.95 -3.28
C LYS A 874 7.11 35.57 -2.88
N ARG A 875 6.21 35.49 -1.90
CA ARG A 875 5.59 34.24 -1.48
C ARG A 875 4.47 33.84 -2.41
N ILE A 876 3.67 34.79 -2.87
CA ILE A 876 2.68 34.56 -3.92
C ILE A 876 3.35 33.95 -5.16
N GLU A 877 4.48 34.51 -5.62
CA GLU A 877 5.18 33.95 -6.77
C GLU A 877 5.64 32.50 -6.53
N ARG A 878 6.12 32.17 -5.32
CA ARG A 878 6.55 30.80 -4.98
C ARG A 878 5.40 29.82 -4.87
N GLU A 879 4.34 30.18 -4.13
CA GLU A 879 3.17 29.32 -3.98
C GLU A 879 2.44 29.15 -5.32
N ARG A 880 2.51 30.14 -6.21
CA ARG A 880 2.00 29.97 -7.58
C ARG A 880 2.71 28.84 -8.32
N ASP A 881 4.03 28.78 -8.25
CA ASP A 881 4.78 27.70 -8.90
C ASP A 881 4.44 26.34 -8.28
N VAL A 882 4.21 26.28 -6.97
CA VAL A 882 3.75 25.05 -6.27
C VAL A 882 2.37 24.63 -6.76
N ILE A 883 1.40 25.54 -6.80
CA ILE A 883 0.03 25.26 -7.27
C ILE A 883 0.04 24.82 -8.74
N LEU A 884 0.88 25.42 -9.59
CA LEU A 884 1.01 24.99 -10.99
C LEU A 884 1.60 23.58 -11.13
N ARG A 885 2.43 23.13 -10.18
CA ARG A 885 2.94 21.75 -10.14
C ARG A 885 1.91 20.77 -9.63
N GLU A 886 1.18 21.14 -8.58
CA GLU A 886 0.06 20.36 -8.07
C GLU A 886 -1.02 20.14 -9.14
N MET A 887 -1.32 21.17 -9.94
CA MET A 887 -2.20 21.03 -11.11
C MET A 887 -1.69 19.98 -12.11
N GLU A 888 -0.37 19.86 -12.33
CA GLU A 888 0.20 18.83 -13.20
C GLU A 888 0.13 17.42 -12.55
N GLU A 889 0.25 17.33 -11.22
CA GLU A 889 0.21 16.07 -10.47
C GLU A 889 -1.21 15.50 -10.35
N VAL A 890 -2.22 16.37 -10.15
CA VAL A 890 -3.65 15.99 -10.07
C VAL A 890 -4.15 15.33 -11.37
N GLU A 891 -3.59 15.68 -12.53
CA GLU A 891 -3.91 15.00 -13.79
C GLU A 891 -3.56 13.49 -13.76
N GLY A 892 -2.64 13.07 -12.88
CA GLY A 892 -2.34 11.66 -12.62
C GLY A 892 -3.46 10.93 -11.85
N HIS A 893 -4.34 11.67 -11.15
CA HIS A 893 -5.48 11.15 -10.40
C HIS A 893 -6.76 11.21 -11.23
N THR A 894 -6.83 10.33 -12.24
CA THR A 894 -7.92 10.23 -13.23
C THR A 894 -9.36 10.24 -12.68
N GLU A 895 -9.61 9.76 -11.45
CA GLU A 895 -10.94 9.86 -10.81
C GLU A 895 -11.36 11.31 -10.56
N GLU A 896 -10.48 12.13 -9.99
CA GLU A 896 -10.77 13.55 -9.73
C GLU A 896 -10.98 14.31 -11.04
N VAL A 897 -10.15 14.02 -12.05
CA VAL A 897 -10.27 14.58 -13.41
C VAL A 897 -11.64 14.22 -14.03
N ILE A 898 -12.10 12.97 -13.89
CA ILE A 898 -13.45 12.57 -14.34
C ILE A 898 -14.53 13.37 -13.62
N PHE A 899 -14.43 13.55 -12.30
CA PHE A 899 -15.42 14.33 -11.55
C PHE A 899 -15.39 15.81 -11.91
N ASP A 900 -14.22 16.41 -12.13
CA ASP A 900 -14.12 17.81 -12.55
C ASP A 900 -14.74 18.03 -13.93
N HIS A 901 -14.46 17.15 -14.90
CA HIS A 901 -15.12 17.16 -16.20
C HIS A 901 -16.63 16.88 -16.11
N LEU A 902 -17.05 15.98 -15.21
CA LEU A 902 -18.47 15.70 -14.98
C LEU A 902 -19.20 16.95 -14.47
N HIS A 903 -18.64 17.67 -13.51
CA HIS A 903 -19.25 18.91 -13.02
C HIS A 903 -19.24 20.00 -14.09
N ALA A 904 -18.12 20.15 -14.82
CA ALA A 904 -18.00 21.15 -15.87
C ALA A 904 -19.03 20.94 -16.99
N THR A 905 -19.27 19.68 -17.40
CA THR A 905 -20.28 19.36 -18.41
C THR A 905 -21.70 19.42 -17.83
N ALA A 906 -21.93 18.92 -16.61
CA ALA A 906 -23.26 18.90 -15.99
C ALA A 906 -23.79 20.30 -15.66
N PHE A 907 -22.91 21.19 -15.19
CA PHE A 907 -23.22 22.56 -14.77
C PHE A 907 -22.53 23.60 -15.66
N GLN A 908 -22.47 23.32 -16.97
CA GLN A 908 -21.88 24.24 -17.94
C GLN A 908 -22.53 25.63 -17.87
N TYR A 909 -21.70 26.67 -18.03
CA TYR A 909 -22.08 28.09 -17.92
C TYR A 909 -22.62 28.53 -16.55
N ALA A 910 -22.51 27.69 -15.52
CA ALA A 910 -22.81 28.05 -14.13
C ALA A 910 -21.54 28.06 -13.28
N PRO A 911 -21.49 28.83 -12.17
CA PRO A 911 -20.32 28.88 -11.30
C PRO A 911 -19.89 27.52 -10.75
N LEU A 912 -20.87 26.62 -10.56
CA LEU A 912 -20.64 25.27 -10.06
C LEU A 912 -19.93 24.36 -11.09
N GLY A 913 -19.81 24.75 -12.35
CA GLY A 913 -19.07 24.00 -13.37
C GLY A 913 -17.56 24.21 -13.32
N ARG A 914 -17.07 25.27 -12.68
CA ARG A 914 -15.64 25.59 -12.58
C ARG A 914 -14.92 24.59 -11.67
N THR A 915 -13.65 24.31 -11.95
CA THR A 915 -12.81 23.48 -11.07
C THR A 915 -12.38 24.28 -9.84
N ILE A 916 -11.90 23.57 -8.82
CA ILE A 916 -11.43 24.20 -7.57
C ILE A 916 -10.11 24.94 -7.79
N LEU A 917 -9.17 24.30 -8.51
CA LEU A 917 -7.87 24.86 -8.84
C LEU A 917 -7.97 26.05 -9.81
N GLY A 918 -8.93 26.01 -10.74
CA GLY A 918 -9.10 27.00 -11.78
C GLY A 918 -8.03 26.96 -12.88
N PRO A 919 -8.16 27.79 -13.93
CA PRO A 919 -7.23 27.78 -15.06
C PRO A 919 -5.83 28.28 -14.70
N ALA A 920 -4.80 27.65 -15.26
CA ALA A 920 -3.40 28.07 -15.06
C ALA A 920 -3.16 29.53 -15.49
N GLN A 921 -3.89 30.04 -16.48
CA GLN A 921 -3.81 31.44 -16.91
C GLN A 921 -4.34 32.39 -15.83
N ASN A 922 -5.42 32.02 -15.13
CA ASN A 922 -5.95 32.81 -14.03
C ASN A 922 -4.98 32.81 -12.86
N ILE A 923 -4.48 31.63 -12.47
CA ILE A 923 -3.48 31.45 -11.41
C ILE A 923 -2.26 32.37 -11.61
N LYS A 924 -1.79 32.53 -12.87
CA LYS A 924 -0.71 33.47 -13.26
C LYS A 924 -1.01 34.94 -13.00
N THR A 925 -2.28 35.32 -12.88
CA THR A 925 -2.71 36.71 -12.68
C THR A 925 -3.28 36.98 -11.29
N ILE A 926 -3.36 35.97 -10.41
CA ILE A 926 -3.79 36.18 -9.02
C ILE A 926 -2.75 37.02 -8.28
N THR A 927 -3.19 38.20 -7.81
CA THR A 927 -2.39 39.12 -7.00
C THR A 927 -2.88 39.13 -5.56
N LYS A 928 -2.07 39.75 -4.69
CA LYS A 928 -2.44 40.05 -3.30
C LYS A 928 -3.78 40.77 -3.15
N GLU A 929 -4.12 41.67 -4.08
CA GLU A 929 -5.38 42.43 -4.02
C GLU A 929 -6.58 41.52 -4.27
N HIS A 930 -6.46 40.55 -5.18
CA HIS A 930 -7.51 39.54 -5.39
C HIS A 930 -7.75 38.71 -4.13
N LEU A 931 -6.68 38.23 -3.47
CA LEU A 931 -6.78 37.47 -2.22
C LEU A 931 -7.45 38.30 -1.11
N LYS A 932 -7.04 39.56 -0.93
CA LYS A 932 -7.63 40.47 0.06
C LYS A 932 -9.10 40.77 -0.22
N ASN A 933 -9.46 41.00 -1.48
CA ASN A 933 -10.84 41.25 -1.88
C ASN A 933 -11.71 40.02 -1.65
N TYR A 934 -11.18 38.82 -1.93
CA TYR A 934 -11.88 37.56 -1.66
C TYR A 934 -12.15 37.38 -0.15
N ILE A 935 -11.15 37.58 0.71
CA ILE A 935 -11.32 37.55 2.18
C ILE A 935 -12.36 38.58 2.62
N ALA A 936 -12.24 39.83 2.15
CA ALA A 936 -13.15 40.91 2.53
C ALA A 936 -14.60 40.62 2.11
N THR A 937 -14.82 39.94 0.99
CA THR A 937 -16.17 39.66 0.49
C THR A 937 -16.77 38.39 1.10
N HIS A 938 -15.95 37.38 1.35
CA HIS A 938 -16.43 36.03 1.67
C HIS A 938 -16.21 35.61 3.12
N TYR A 939 -15.15 36.06 3.79
CA TYR A 939 -14.82 35.66 5.17
C TYR A 939 -15.50 36.61 6.17
N THR A 940 -16.83 36.62 6.11
CA THR A 940 -17.70 37.45 6.95
C THR A 940 -18.23 36.65 8.13
N ALA A 941 -18.45 37.33 9.26
CA ALA A 941 -18.92 36.68 10.48
C ALA A 941 -20.22 35.83 10.29
N PRO A 942 -21.27 36.29 9.59
CA PRO A 942 -22.49 35.49 9.38
C PRO A 942 -22.28 34.22 8.54
N ARG A 943 -21.23 34.15 7.72
CA ARG A 943 -20.88 33.02 6.85
C ARG A 943 -19.90 32.03 7.50
N MET A 944 -19.48 32.28 8.73
CA MET A 944 -18.50 31.46 9.43
C MET A 944 -19.16 30.72 10.60
N VAL A 945 -18.70 29.51 10.85
CA VAL A 945 -19.00 28.76 12.07
C VAL A 945 -17.72 28.24 12.69
N ILE A 946 -17.57 28.48 13.99
CA ILE A 946 -16.50 27.88 14.78
C ILE A 946 -17.05 26.61 15.41
N SER A 947 -16.39 25.48 15.14
CA SER A 947 -16.76 24.18 15.69
C SER A 947 -15.63 23.68 16.59
N ALA A 948 -15.99 23.20 17.79
CA ALA A 948 -15.05 22.63 18.74
C ALA A 948 -15.60 21.34 19.36
N ALA A 949 -14.86 20.24 19.23
CA ALA A 949 -15.26 18.94 19.77
C ALA A 949 -14.13 18.32 20.59
N GLY A 950 -14.48 17.68 21.71
CA GLY A 950 -13.52 17.07 22.64
C GLY A 950 -13.47 17.79 23.98
N ALA A 951 -12.26 17.94 24.54
CA ALA A 951 -12.00 18.47 25.87
C ALA A 951 -12.18 20.01 25.96
N VAL A 952 -13.36 20.52 25.61
CA VAL A 952 -13.67 21.95 25.54
C VAL A 952 -14.93 22.27 26.34
N LYS A 953 -14.95 23.44 26.99
CA LYS A 953 -16.17 23.99 27.62
C LYS A 953 -16.77 25.06 26.72
N HIS A 954 -18.08 24.99 26.49
CA HIS A 954 -18.78 25.92 25.59
C HIS A 954 -18.53 27.39 25.95
N GLU A 955 -18.71 27.76 27.22
CA GLU A 955 -18.60 29.15 27.68
C GLU A 955 -17.19 29.71 27.48
N ASP A 956 -16.16 28.89 27.70
CA ASP A 956 -14.75 29.30 27.55
C ASP A 956 -14.42 29.54 26.07
N VAL A 957 -14.87 28.65 25.17
CA VAL A 957 -14.71 28.82 23.73
C VAL A 957 -15.46 30.06 23.25
N VAL A 958 -16.70 30.26 23.68
CA VAL A 958 -17.52 31.42 23.30
C VAL A 958 -16.86 32.74 23.72
N GLU A 959 -16.39 32.82 24.96
CA GLU A 959 -15.75 34.03 25.49
C GLU A 959 -14.42 34.33 24.79
N GLN A 960 -13.63 33.29 24.46
CA GLN A 960 -12.39 33.45 23.69
C GLN A 960 -12.68 33.90 22.26
N VAL A 961 -13.63 33.26 21.58
CA VAL A 961 -14.01 33.64 20.21
C VAL A 961 -14.50 35.09 20.17
N LYS A 962 -15.33 35.49 21.12
CA LYS A 962 -15.82 36.87 21.25
C LYS A 962 -14.69 37.90 21.39
N LYS A 963 -13.59 37.53 22.05
CA LYS A 963 -12.40 38.38 22.22
C LYS A 963 -11.47 38.37 21.00
N LEU A 964 -11.33 37.22 20.33
CA LEU A 964 -10.34 37.00 19.28
C LEU A 964 -10.83 37.40 17.88
N PHE A 965 -12.09 37.09 17.53
CA PHE A 965 -12.66 37.29 16.18
C PHE A 965 -13.39 38.63 16.07
N THR A 966 -12.64 39.73 16.11
CA THR A 966 -13.18 41.10 16.20
C THR A 966 -13.09 41.93 14.93
N LYS A 967 -12.14 41.62 14.03
CA LYS A 967 -11.83 42.36 12.80
C LYS A 967 -12.34 41.67 11.53
N LEU A 968 -13.31 40.76 11.66
CA LEU A 968 -13.93 40.10 10.51
C LEU A 968 -14.63 41.11 9.60
N SER A 969 -14.73 40.78 8.31
CA SER A 969 -15.43 41.65 7.37
C SER A 969 -16.93 41.74 7.68
N ASN A 970 -17.48 42.95 7.52
CA ASN A 970 -18.90 43.27 7.68
C ASN A 970 -19.63 43.36 6.32
N ASP A 971 -19.08 42.78 5.26
CA ASP A 971 -19.74 42.74 3.96
C ASP A 971 -21.15 42.08 4.10
N PRO A 972 -22.21 42.72 3.60
CA PRO A 972 -23.58 42.23 3.79
C PRO A 972 -23.95 41.08 2.84
N THR A 973 -23.06 40.67 1.94
CA THR A 973 -23.34 39.68 0.89
C THR A 973 -23.50 38.28 1.48
N THR A 974 -24.72 37.78 1.44
CA THR A 974 -25.04 36.42 1.89
C THR A 974 -24.79 35.38 0.80
N ALA A 975 -24.40 34.16 1.18
CA ALA A 975 -24.24 33.07 0.22
C ALA A 975 -25.55 32.76 -0.53
N SER A 976 -26.71 32.85 0.15
CA SER A 976 -28.01 32.63 -0.49
C SER A 976 -28.33 33.66 -1.57
N GLN A 977 -27.94 34.93 -1.39
CA GLN A 977 -28.09 35.96 -2.44
C GLN A 977 -27.18 35.68 -3.64
N LEU A 978 -25.94 35.23 -3.40
CA LEU A 978 -25.01 34.85 -4.47
C LEU A 978 -25.53 33.66 -5.28
N VAL A 979 -26.02 32.61 -4.61
CA VAL A 979 -26.64 31.45 -5.27
C VAL A 979 -27.90 31.86 -6.05
N ALA A 980 -28.74 32.74 -5.49
CA ALA A 980 -29.95 33.20 -6.18
C ALA A 980 -29.64 34.03 -7.44
N LYS A 981 -28.52 34.75 -7.45
CA LYS A 981 -28.07 35.56 -8.59
C LYS A 981 -27.52 34.67 -9.71
N GLU A 982 -26.72 33.67 -9.37
CA GLU A 982 -26.05 32.77 -10.32
C GLU A 982 -26.32 31.29 -9.93
N PRO A 983 -27.54 30.80 -10.20
CA PRO A 983 -27.95 29.44 -9.81
C PRO A 983 -27.24 28.38 -10.64
N ALA A 984 -27.16 27.16 -10.10
CA ALA A 984 -26.63 26.02 -10.83
C ALA A 984 -27.76 25.31 -11.60
N ILE A 985 -27.58 25.13 -12.91
CA ILE A 985 -28.55 24.44 -13.77
C ILE A 985 -27.89 23.17 -14.30
N PHE A 986 -28.51 22.02 -14.05
CA PHE A 986 -28.09 20.76 -14.63
C PHE A 986 -28.54 20.69 -16.09
N THR A 987 -27.62 20.61 -17.05
CA THR A 987 -27.96 20.67 -18.48
C THR A 987 -28.12 19.32 -19.16
N GLY A 988 -27.45 18.28 -18.65
CA GLY A 988 -27.42 16.95 -19.26
C GLY A 988 -26.66 16.89 -20.59
N SER A 989 -25.37 16.56 -20.55
CA SER A 989 -24.48 16.53 -21.72
C SER A 989 -23.40 15.46 -21.56
N GLU A 990 -22.54 15.27 -22.56
CA GLU A 990 -21.40 14.36 -22.43
C GLU A 990 -20.07 14.98 -22.83
N ILE A 991 -18.99 14.48 -22.22
CA ILE A 991 -17.61 14.71 -22.62
C ILE A 991 -16.89 13.37 -22.68
N ARG A 992 -16.15 13.16 -23.78
CA ARG A 992 -15.43 11.93 -24.10
C ARG A 992 -14.01 12.25 -24.48
N MET A 993 -13.07 11.89 -23.62
CA MET A 993 -11.63 12.02 -23.85
C MET A 993 -11.11 10.66 -24.29
N ILE A 994 -11.22 10.39 -25.59
CA ILE A 994 -10.80 9.11 -26.16
C ILE A 994 -9.28 9.06 -26.16
N ASP A 995 -8.73 8.11 -25.41
CA ASP A 995 -7.30 7.83 -25.36
C ASP A 995 -7.08 6.32 -25.33
N ASP A 996 -6.63 5.78 -26.47
CA ASP A 996 -6.40 4.35 -26.67
C ASP A 996 -5.13 3.83 -26.00
N ASP A 997 -4.23 4.73 -25.57
CA ASP A 997 -2.97 4.36 -24.94
C ASP A 997 -3.14 4.07 -23.44
N ILE A 998 -4.27 4.48 -22.85
CA ILE A 998 -4.62 4.19 -21.45
C ILE A 998 -5.16 2.76 -21.32
N PRO A 999 -4.67 1.95 -20.36
CA PRO A 999 -5.05 0.54 -20.27
C PRO A 999 -6.49 0.31 -19.83
N LEU A 1000 -7.09 1.18 -19.02
CA LEU A 1000 -8.45 1.05 -18.48
C LEU A 1000 -9.32 2.25 -18.90
N ALA A 1001 -10.60 1.99 -19.20
CA ALA A 1001 -11.57 3.05 -19.42
C ALA A 1001 -12.25 3.41 -18.10
N GLN A 1002 -12.48 4.71 -17.90
CA GLN A 1002 -13.13 5.25 -16.72
C GLN A 1002 -14.27 6.14 -17.16
N PHE A 1003 -15.43 6.02 -16.53
CA PHE A 1003 -16.54 6.92 -16.81
C PHE A 1003 -17.44 7.11 -15.60
N ALA A 1004 -18.03 8.29 -15.50
CA ALA A 1004 -19.11 8.60 -14.59
C ALA A 1004 -20.36 8.98 -15.38
N VAL A 1005 -21.51 8.44 -14.97
CA VAL A 1005 -22.83 8.86 -15.45
C VAL A 1005 -23.63 9.37 -14.26
N ALA A 1006 -24.19 10.57 -14.38
CA ALA A 1006 -24.93 11.23 -13.31
C ALA A 1006 -26.26 11.80 -13.79
N PHE A 1007 -27.19 11.87 -12.86
CA PHE A 1007 -28.43 12.65 -12.91
C PHE A 1007 -28.28 13.90 -12.06
N SER A 1008 -29.19 14.85 -12.23
CA SER A 1008 -29.37 15.93 -11.25
C SER A 1008 -29.74 15.30 -9.91
N GLY A 1009 -28.91 15.53 -8.90
CA GLY A 1009 -29.18 15.18 -7.51
C GLY A 1009 -30.10 16.19 -6.83
N ALA A 1010 -30.17 16.12 -5.50
CA ALA A 1010 -30.98 17.01 -4.69
C ALA A 1010 -30.12 18.05 -3.97
N SER A 1011 -30.73 19.19 -3.62
CA SER A 1011 -30.09 20.14 -2.71
C SER A 1011 -29.93 19.54 -1.31
N TRP A 1012 -29.00 20.08 -0.51
CA TRP A 1012 -28.85 19.72 0.91
C TRP A 1012 -30.21 19.71 1.64
N THR A 1013 -30.99 20.78 1.51
CA THR A 1013 -32.24 20.96 2.27
C THR A 1013 -33.46 20.23 1.68
N ASP A 1014 -33.33 19.58 0.52
CA ASP A 1014 -34.43 18.81 -0.07
C ASP A 1014 -34.75 17.61 0.83
N PRO A 1015 -36.02 17.38 1.22
CA PRO A 1015 -36.40 16.21 2.02
C PRO A 1015 -36.08 14.87 1.33
N ASP A 1016 -36.00 14.86 0.00
CA ASP A 1016 -35.69 13.66 -0.78
C ASP A 1016 -34.17 13.34 -0.82
N SER A 1017 -33.29 14.21 -0.28
CA SER A 1017 -31.85 13.96 -0.19
C SER A 1017 -31.51 12.69 0.61
N ILE A 1018 -32.24 12.42 1.70
CA ILE A 1018 -32.09 11.20 2.51
C ILE A 1018 -32.49 9.96 1.71
N ALA A 1019 -33.55 10.05 0.90
CA ALA A 1019 -33.94 8.96 0.04
C ALA A 1019 -32.90 8.70 -1.06
N LEU A 1020 -32.24 9.74 -1.59
CA LEU A 1020 -31.08 9.58 -2.49
C LEU A 1020 -29.88 8.92 -1.80
N MET A 1021 -29.60 9.23 -0.53
CA MET A 1021 -28.57 8.51 0.24
C MET A 1021 -28.92 7.02 0.42
N VAL A 1022 -30.19 6.70 0.68
CA VAL A 1022 -30.65 5.30 0.73
C VAL A 1022 -30.49 4.64 -0.64
N MET A 1023 -30.86 5.32 -1.73
CA MET A 1023 -30.68 4.81 -3.09
C MET A 1023 -29.21 4.58 -3.45
N GLN A 1024 -28.31 5.48 -3.05
CA GLN A 1024 -26.85 5.31 -3.21
C GLN A 1024 -26.38 4.05 -2.49
N SER A 1025 -26.77 3.87 -1.22
CA SER A 1025 -26.46 2.67 -0.43
C SER A 1025 -27.02 1.38 -1.07
N MET A 1026 -28.19 1.45 -1.71
CA MET A 1026 -28.76 0.32 -2.45
C MET A 1026 -27.99 -0.06 -3.71
N LEU A 1027 -27.40 0.93 -4.41
CA LEU A 1027 -26.54 0.70 -5.58
C LEU A 1027 -25.16 0.18 -5.15
N GLY A 1028 -24.64 0.71 -4.05
CA GLY A 1028 -23.41 0.28 -3.39
C GLY A 1028 -22.14 0.67 -4.14
N SER A 1029 -21.01 0.20 -3.62
CA SER A 1029 -19.72 0.18 -4.29
C SER A 1029 -19.22 -1.26 -4.38
N TRP A 1030 -18.38 -1.52 -5.39
CA TRP A 1030 -17.75 -2.82 -5.56
C TRP A 1030 -16.35 -2.63 -6.12
N ASN A 1031 -15.43 -3.45 -5.63
CA ASN A 1031 -14.05 -3.53 -6.11
C ASN A 1031 -13.73 -5.01 -6.31
N LYS A 1032 -12.94 -5.33 -7.33
CA LYS A 1032 -12.45 -6.68 -7.62
C LYS A 1032 -11.76 -7.36 -6.42
N ASN A 1033 -11.17 -6.58 -5.52
CA ASN A 1033 -10.50 -7.07 -4.31
C ASN A 1033 -11.47 -7.17 -3.10
N ALA A 1034 -12.75 -6.86 -3.25
CA ALA A 1034 -13.70 -6.90 -2.15
C ALA A 1034 -14.01 -8.35 -1.72
N GLY A 1035 -13.80 -8.66 -0.43
CA GLY A 1035 -14.02 -10.01 0.13
C GLY A 1035 -15.46 -10.53 0.02
N GLY A 1036 -16.45 -9.64 -0.18
CA GLY A 1036 -17.83 -10.05 -0.46
C GLY A 1036 -18.06 -10.59 -1.88
N GLY A 1037 -17.11 -10.36 -2.80
CA GLY A 1037 -17.09 -10.93 -4.15
C GLY A 1037 -18.44 -10.84 -4.87
N LYS A 1038 -18.96 -12.01 -5.26
CA LYS A 1038 -20.22 -12.17 -6.02
C LYS A 1038 -21.49 -12.09 -5.15
N HIS A 1039 -21.34 -11.89 -3.84
CA HIS A 1039 -22.41 -11.95 -2.86
C HIS A 1039 -22.61 -10.62 -2.10
N MET A 1040 -22.05 -9.53 -2.62
CA MET A 1040 -22.29 -8.17 -2.13
C MET A 1040 -23.78 -7.83 -2.28
N GLY A 1041 -24.43 -7.41 -1.19
CA GLY A 1041 -25.89 -7.35 -1.12
C GLY A 1041 -26.59 -6.52 -2.22
N SER A 1042 -25.98 -5.45 -2.74
CA SER A 1042 -26.54 -4.61 -3.81
C SER A 1042 -26.59 -5.33 -5.16
N GLU A 1043 -27.71 -5.23 -5.86
CA GLU A 1043 -27.94 -5.93 -7.14
C GLU A 1043 -26.95 -5.50 -8.24
N LEU A 1044 -26.59 -4.22 -8.29
CA LEU A 1044 -25.58 -3.71 -9.22
C LEU A 1044 -24.21 -4.37 -8.97
N ALA A 1045 -23.75 -4.39 -7.72
CA ALA A 1045 -22.51 -5.08 -7.35
C ALA A 1045 -22.54 -6.56 -7.72
N GLN A 1046 -23.64 -7.27 -7.48
CA GLN A 1046 -23.76 -8.68 -7.88
C GLN A 1046 -23.66 -8.85 -9.40
N ARG A 1047 -24.36 -8.03 -10.20
CA ARG A 1047 -24.26 -8.11 -11.66
C ARG A 1047 -22.85 -7.88 -12.15
N ILE A 1048 -22.16 -6.89 -11.59
CA ILE A 1048 -20.80 -6.55 -11.98
C ILE A 1048 -19.84 -7.67 -11.58
N ALA A 1049 -19.91 -8.14 -10.33
CA ALA A 1049 -19.03 -9.17 -9.79
C ALA A 1049 -19.25 -10.56 -10.41
N ILE A 1050 -20.51 -10.95 -10.66
CA ILE A 1050 -20.85 -12.26 -11.22
C ILE A 1050 -20.35 -12.38 -12.65
N ASN A 1051 -20.49 -11.30 -13.44
CA ASN A 1051 -20.12 -11.27 -14.85
C ASN A 1051 -18.69 -10.76 -15.09
N GLU A 1052 -18.01 -10.25 -14.06
CA GLU A 1052 -16.62 -9.76 -14.12
C GLU A 1052 -16.41 -8.62 -15.14
N ILE A 1053 -17.37 -7.68 -15.19
CA ILE A 1053 -17.47 -6.63 -16.22
C ILE A 1053 -16.90 -5.25 -15.80
N ALA A 1054 -16.34 -5.12 -14.59
CA ALA A 1054 -15.62 -3.93 -14.14
C ALA A 1054 -14.41 -4.30 -13.28
N GLU A 1055 -13.47 -3.37 -13.11
CA GLU A 1055 -12.40 -3.44 -12.10
C GLU A 1055 -12.90 -2.85 -10.77
N SER A 1056 -13.64 -1.74 -10.83
CA SER A 1056 -14.33 -1.14 -9.68
C SER A 1056 -15.54 -0.31 -10.10
N MET A 1057 -16.45 -0.07 -9.16
CA MET A 1057 -17.58 0.83 -9.31
C MET A 1057 -17.95 1.49 -7.98
N MET A 1058 -18.43 2.73 -8.03
CA MET A 1058 -18.87 3.50 -6.88
C MET A 1058 -20.11 4.31 -7.24
N ALA A 1059 -21.23 4.07 -6.54
CA ALA A 1059 -22.35 4.99 -6.55
C ALA A 1059 -22.04 6.23 -5.70
N PHE A 1060 -22.24 7.41 -6.26
CA PHE A 1060 -21.99 8.69 -5.60
C PHE A 1060 -23.24 9.55 -5.50
N ASN A 1061 -23.29 10.37 -4.45
CA ASN A 1061 -24.37 11.32 -4.19
C ASN A 1061 -23.77 12.60 -3.60
N THR A 1062 -23.65 13.64 -4.42
CA THR A 1062 -23.07 14.93 -4.06
C THR A 1062 -24.18 15.96 -3.96
N ASN A 1063 -24.31 16.64 -2.83
CA ASN A 1063 -25.33 17.66 -2.63
C ASN A 1063 -24.68 19.06 -2.56
N TYR A 1064 -25.33 20.03 -3.17
CA TYR A 1064 -25.02 21.46 -3.08
C TYR A 1064 -26.26 22.23 -2.60
N LYS A 1065 -26.16 23.54 -2.43
CA LYS A 1065 -27.27 24.33 -1.84
C LYS A 1065 -28.57 24.37 -2.65
N ASP A 1066 -28.48 24.32 -3.97
CA ASP A 1066 -29.62 24.43 -4.89
C ASP A 1066 -29.75 23.26 -5.88
N THR A 1067 -28.75 22.36 -5.92
CA THR A 1067 -28.69 21.22 -6.83
C THR A 1067 -27.82 20.09 -6.24
N GLY A 1068 -27.57 19.03 -7.00
CA GLY A 1068 -26.64 17.96 -6.65
C GLY A 1068 -26.30 17.09 -7.86
N LEU A 1069 -25.53 16.03 -7.64
CA LEU A 1069 -25.25 14.96 -8.59
C LEU A 1069 -25.54 13.62 -7.94
N PHE A 1070 -26.21 12.73 -8.67
CA PHE A 1070 -26.44 11.35 -8.25
C PHE A 1070 -26.08 10.42 -9.40
N GLY A 1071 -25.15 9.49 -9.18
CA GLY A 1071 -24.60 8.73 -10.30
C GLY A 1071 -23.78 7.51 -9.90
N VAL A 1072 -23.17 6.90 -10.91
CA VAL A 1072 -22.24 5.79 -10.75
C VAL A 1072 -20.97 6.11 -11.53
N TYR A 1073 -19.85 6.02 -10.83
CA TYR A 1073 -18.50 6.04 -11.39
C TYR A 1073 -18.03 4.59 -11.54
N ALA A 1074 -17.43 4.25 -12.67
CA ALA A 1074 -16.94 2.90 -12.91
C ALA A 1074 -15.64 2.89 -13.71
N VAL A 1075 -14.79 1.92 -13.37
CA VAL A 1075 -13.51 1.66 -14.03
C VAL A 1075 -13.55 0.25 -14.58
N ALA A 1076 -13.31 0.09 -15.88
CA ALA A 1076 -13.55 -1.20 -16.54
C ALA A 1076 -12.74 -1.40 -17.80
N LYS A 1077 -12.85 -2.62 -18.33
CA LYS A 1077 -12.22 -2.99 -19.58
C LYS A 1077 -12.96 -2.48 -20.81
N PRO A 1078 -12.28 -2.03 -21.89
CA PRO A 1078 -12.94 -1.47 -23.05
C PRO A 1078 -13.92 -2.49 -23.63
N ASP A 1079 -13.57 -3.78 -23.61
CA ASP A 1079 -14.40 -4.87 -24.09
C ASP A 1079 -15.62 -5.18 -23.21
N CYS A 1080 -15.79 -4.52 -22.07
CA CYS A 1080 -16.91 -4.71 -21.15
C CYS A 1080 -17.80 -3.45 -20.97
N LEU A 1081 -17.48 -2.32 -21.61
CA LEU A 1081 -18.13 -1.03 -21.32
C LEU A 1081 -19.62 -0.98 -21.64
N ASP A 1082 -20.06 -1.67 -22.68
CA ASP A 1082 -21.47 -1.74 -23.09
C ASP A 1082 -22.32 -2.57 -22.11
N ASP A 1083 -21.83 -3.74 -21.70
CA ASP A 1083 -22.45 -4.60 -20.70
C ASP A 1083 -22.46 -3.93 -19.31
N LEU A 1084 -21.37 -3.24 -18.96
CA LEU A 1084 -21.28 -2.47 -17.72
C LEU A 1084 -22.25 -1.30 -17.71
N ALA A 1085 -22.27 -0.48 -18.76
CA ALA A 1085 -23.23 0.61 -18.91
C ALA A 1085 -24.67 0.08 -18.83
N TYR A 1086 -24.93 -1.11 -19.39
CA TYR A 1086 -26.24 -1.77 -19.29
C TYR A 1086 -26.58 -2.18 -17.87
N ALA A 1087 -25.68 -2.82 -17.15
CA ALA A 1087 -25.90 -3.19 -15.76
C ALA A 1087 -26.20 -1.95 -14.89
N ILE A 1088 -25.41 -0.89 -15.05
CA ILE A 1088 -25.58 0.39 -14.35
C ILE A 1088 -26.96 0.98 -14.64
N MET A 1089 -27.27 1.24 -15.91
CA MET A 1089 -28.53 1.92 -16.26
C MET A 1089 -29.77 1.07 -15.97
N TYR A 1090 -29.65 -0.26 -16.09
CA TYR A 1090 -30.73 -1.17 -15.75
C TYR A 1090 -31.06 -1.13 -14.26
N GLU A 1091 -30.06 -1.25 -13.39
CA GLU A 1091 -30.28 -1.27 -11.93
C GLU A 1091 -30.66 0.11 -11.39
N ILE A 1092 -30.08 1.20 -11.91
CA ILE A 1092 -30.51 2.57 -11.57
C ILE A 1092 -31.98 2.78 -11.95
N SER A 1093 -32.36 2.47 -13.20
CA SER A 1093 -33.74 2.69 -13.65
C SER A 1093 -34.74 1.74 -12.98
N LYS A 1094 -34.32 0.53 -12.60
CA LYS A 1094 -35.14 -0.44 -11.86
C LYS A 1094 -35.68 0.14 -10.55
N LEU A 1095 -34.95 1.07 -9.90
CA LEU A 1095 -35.41 1.77 -8.69
C LEU A 1095 -36.75 2.50 -8.92
N SER A 1096 -36.98 3.05 -10.11
CA SER A 1096 -38.23 3.74 -10.48
C SER A 1096 -39.42 2.80 -10.70
N TYR A 1097 -39.19 1.49 -10.81
CA TYR A 1097 -40.24 0.52 -11.16
C TYR A 1097 -40.52 -0.52 -10.08
N ARG A 1098 -39.49 -1.24 -9.64
CA ARG A 1098 -39.63 -2.46 -8.82
C ARG A 1098 -38.51 -2.61 -7.79
N VAL A 1099 -38.50 -1.71 -6.82
CA VAL A 1099 -37.65 -1.80 -5.64
C VAL A 1099 -38.23 -2.80 -4.61
N SER A 1100 -37.37 -3.59 -3.97
CA SER A 1100 -37.76 -4.58 -2.96
C SER A 1100 -37.55 -4.04 -1.56
N GLU A 1101 -38.52 -4.24 -0.66
CA GLU A 1101 -38.42 -3.77 0.74
C GLU A 1101 -37.22 -4.37 1.48
N ALA A 1102 -36.81 -5.59 1.13
CA ALA A 1102 -35.61 -6.22 1.70
C ALA A 1102 -34.32 -5.47 1.34
N ASP A 1103 -34.25 -4.93 0.12
CA ASP A 1103 -33.08 -4.16 -0.33
C ASP A 1103 -33.07 -2.78 0.31
N VAL A 1104 -34.24 -2.14 0.43
CA VAL A 1104 -34.36 -0.85 1.12
C VAL A 1104 -34.03 -0.98 2.60
N THR A 1105 -34.47 -2.05 3.26
CA THR A 1105 -34.15 -2.30 4.68
C THR A 1105 -32.65 -2.50 4.89
N ARG A 1106 -32.00 -3.29 4.01
CA ARG A 1106 -30.54 -3.49 4.03
C ARG A 1106 -29.79 -2.16 3.83
N ALA A 1107 -30.21 -1.35 2.86
CA ALA A 1107 -29.57 -0.07 2.58
C ALA A 1107 -29.76 0.97 3.69
N ARG A 1108 -30.95 1.02 4.33
CA ARG A 1108 -31.20 1.85 5.52
C ARG A 1108 -30.23 1.48 6.65
N ASN A 1109 -30.07 0.19 6.92
CA ASN A 1109 -29.16 -0.29 7.95
C ASN A 1109 -27.70 0.05 7.61
N GLN A 1110 -27.27 -0.19 6.36
CA GLN A 1110 -25.91 0.14 5.91
C GLN A 1110 -25.62 1.65 5.98
N LEU A 1111 -26.58 2.50 5.60
CA LEU A 1111 -26.43 3.96 5.65
C LEU A 1111 -26.27 4.44 7.10
N LYS A 1112 -27.11 3.95 8.03
CA LYS A 1112 -26.99 4.26 9.46
C LYS A 1112 -25.64 3.85 10.04
N SER A 1113 -25.20 2.63 9.75
CA SER A 1113 -23.89 2.14 10.20
C SER A 1113 -22.75 2.95 9.59
N SER A 1114 -22.80 3.25 8.30
CA SER A 1114 -21.78 4.05 7.62
C SER A 1114 -21.65 5.45 8.22
N LEU A 1115 -22.77 6.14 8.44
CA LEU A 1115 -22.76 7.48 9.04
C LEU A 1115 -22.22 7.45 10.48
N GLN A 1116 -22.63 6.49 11.30
CA GLN A 1116 -22.19 6.43 12.70
C GLN A 1116 -20.73 6.02 12.85
N LEU A 1117 -20.24 5.10 11.99
CA LEU A 1117 -18.84 4.67 11.99
C LEU A 1117 -17.90 5.74 11.42
N HIS A 1118 -18.40 6.62 10.55
CA HIS A 1118 -17.62 7.74 10.04
C HIS A 1118 -17.41 8.85 11.08
N ILE A 1119 -18.39 9.05 11.96
CA ILE A 1119 -18.32 10.05 13.05
C ILE A 1119 -17.60 9.43 14.26
N ASP A 1120 -16.33 9.04 14.08
CA ASP A 1120 -15.47 8.49 15.13
C ASP A 1120 -14.25 9.38 15.39
N GLY A 1121 -14.13 9.88 16.63
CA GLY A 1121 -13.09 10.82 17.05
C GLY A 1121 -13.49 12.30 17.00
N THR A 1122 -12.68 13.16 17.63
CA THR A 1122 -12.99 14.59 17.79
C THR A 1122 -13.00 15.37 16.48
N SER A 1123 -12.14 15.01 15.53
CA SER A 1123 -12.05 15.71 14.25
C SER A 1123 -13.24 15.43 13.32
N PRO A 1124 -13.68 14.18 13.10
CA PRO A 1124 -14.92 13.92 12.36
C PRO A 1124 -16.16 14.51 13.03
N VAL A 1125 -16.23 14.53 14.36
CA VAL A 1125 -17.33 15.22 15.07
C VAL A 1125 -17.31 16.74 14.80
N ALA A 1126 -16.14 17.38 14.85
CA ALA A 1126 -16.01 18.81 14.57
C ALA A 1126 -16.39 19.14 13.11
N GLU A 1127 -15.98 18.30 12.16
CA GLU A 1127 -16.39 18.36 10.74
C GLU A 1127 -17.90 18.26 10.59
N ASP A 1128 -18.51 17.26 11.22
CA ASP A 1128 -19.94 17.03 11.11
C ASP A 1128 -20.76 18.21 11.66
N ILE A 1129 -20.33 18.77 12.79
CA ILE A 1129 -20.93 19.99 13.36
C ILE A 1129 -20.79 21.17 12.38
N GLY A 1130 -19.58 21.42 11.88
CA GLY A 1130 -19.29 22.56 11.00
C GLY A 1130 -20.06 22.49 9.70
N ARG A 1131 -19.94 21.37 8.97
CA ARG A 1131 -20.62 21.13 7.69
C ARG A 1131 -22.15 21.18 7.85
N GLN A 1132 -22.72 20.53 8.88
CA GLN A 1132 -24.18 20.55 9.06
C GLN A 1132 -24.70 21.96 9.43
N LEU A 1133 -23.95 22.74 10.22
CA LEU A 1133 -24.35 24.12 10.50
C LEU A 1133 -24.27 25.02 9.27
N LEU A 1134 -23.33 24.80 8.36
CA LEU A 1134 -23.30 25.53 7.09
C LEU A 1134 -24.43 25.13 6.15
N THR A 1135 -24.74 23.84 6.06
CA THR A 1135 -25.70 23.30 5.08
C THR A 1135 -27.15 23.37 5.55
N TYR A 1136 -27.44 22.99 6.79
CA TYR A 1136 -28.80 22.92 7.35
C TYR A 1136 -29.12 24.05 8.34
N GLY A 1137 -28.13 24.84 8.75
CA GLY A 1137 -28.29 25.84 9.81
C GLY A 1137 -28.41 25.25 11.22
N ARG A 1138 -28.35 23.93 11.36
CA ARG A 1138 -28.38 23.18 12.62
C ARG A 1138 -27.67 21.84 12.43
N ARG A 1139 -27.24 21.22 13.52
CA ARG A 1139 -26.87 19.80 13.51
C ARG A 1139 -28.10 18.93 13.72
N VAL A 1140 -28.35 18.01 12.81
CA VAL A 1140 -29.45 17.05 12.87
C VAL A 1140 -29.10 15.99 13.92
N PRO A 1141 -29.91 15.82 14.99
CA PRO A 1141 -29.66 14.78 15.98
C PRO A 1141 -29.69 13.39 15.36
N VAL A 1142 -28.83 12.48 15.83
CA VAL A 1142 -28.71 11.11 15.28
C VAL A 1142 -30.05 10.37 15.33
N ALA A 1143 -30.83 10.54 16.39
CA ALA A 1143 -32.18 9.96 16.51
C ALA A 1143 -33.15 10.47 15.42
N GLU A 1144 -33.10 11.77 15.10
CA GLU A 1144 -33.91 12.34 14.01
C GLU A 1144 -33.44 11.83 12.65
N LEU A 1145 -32.11 11.76 12.44
CA LEU A 1145 -31.52 11.23 11.22
C LEU A 1145 -31.91 9.77 10.99
N PHE A 1146 -31.85 8.93 12.02
CA PHE A 1146 -32.25 7.53 11.95
C PHE A 1146 -33.74 7.38 11.64
N ALA A 1147 -34.59 8.21 12.26
CA ALA A 1147 -36.02 8.21 11.97
C ALA A 1147 -36.33 8.63 10.52
N ARG A 1148 -35.61 9.63 10.00
CA ARG A 1148 -35.72 10.06 8.59
C ARG A 1148 -35.27 8.97 7.62
N ILE A 1149 -34.17 8.27 7.93
CA ILE A 1149 -33.68 7.15 7.15
C ILE A 1149 -34.71 6.01 7.16
N ASP A 1150 -35.26 5.65 8.32
CA ASP A 1150 -36.24 4.56 8.45
C ASP A 1150 -37.56 4.85 7.75
N ALA A 1151 -37.96 6.12 7.68
CA ALA A 1151 -39.17 6.54 6.98
C ALA A 1151 -39.09 6.33 5.46
N ALA A 1152 -37.89 6.13 4.88
CA ALA A 1152 -37.72 5.87 3.46
C ALA A 1152 -38.03 4.39 3.13
N ASP A 1153 -39.30 4.10 2.85
CA ASP A 1153 -39.77 2.78 2.41
C ASP A 1153 -39.63 2.56 0.89
N ALA A 1154 -39.96 1.35 0.39
CA ALA A 1154 -39.95 1.04 -1.04
C ALA A 1154 -40.81 2.01 -1.89
N SER A 1155 -41.95 2.48 -1.36
CA SER A 1155 -42.80 3.45 -2.05
C SER A 1155 -42.11 4.81 -2.21
N THR A 1156 -41.45 5.26 -1.15
CA THR A 1156 -40.66 6.49 -1.11
C THR A 1156 -39.49 6.43 -2.07
N VAL A 1157 -38.71 5.34 -2.05
CA VAL A 1157 -37.60 5.13 -3.01
C VAL A 1157 -38.12 5.16 -4.44
N LYS A 1158 -39.22 4.48 -4.73
CA LYS A 1158 -39.82 4.48 -6.07
C LYS A 1158 -40.29 5.88 -6.48
N ARG A 1159 -40.94 6.63 -5.60
CA ARG A 1159 -41.37 8.02 -5.86
C ARG A 1159 -40.18 8.92 -6.16
N VAL A 1160 -39.13 8.84 -5.36
CA VAL A 1160 -37.91 9.67 -5.49
C VAL A 1160 -37.15 9.29 -6.76
N ALA A 1161 -36.99 8.00 -7.05
CA ALA A 1161 -36.42 7.54 -8.32
C ALA A 1161 -37.24 8.01 -9.53
N ASN A 1162 -38.58 8.03 -9.46
CA ASN A 1162 -39.39 8.63 -10.52
C ASN A 1162 -39.18 10.15 -10.68
N ARG A 1163 -38.85 10.87 -9.60
CA ARG A 1163 -38.56 12.30 -9.65
C ARG A 1163 -37.18 12.60 -10.26
N PHE A 1164 -36.15 11.84 -9.90
CA PHE A 1164 -34.75 12.15 -10.23
C PHE A 1164 -34.14 11.31 -11.36
N ILE A 1165 -34.71 10.15 -11.68
CA ILE A 1165 -34.11 9.19 -12.64
C ILE A 1165 -35.02 8.99 -13.85
N PHE A 1166 -36.33 8.79 -13.64
CA PHE A 1166 -37.25 8.42 -14.72
C PHE A 1166 -37.33 9.52 -15.78
N ASP A 1167 -36.95 9.17 -17.01
CA ASP A 1167 -36.98 10.05 -18.19
C ASP A 1167 -36.24 11.39 -18.00
N GLN A 1168 -35.25 11.41 -17.11
CA GLN A 1168 -34.38 12.57 -16.91
C GLN A 1168 -33.17 12.52 -17.86
N ASP A 1169 -32.60 13.68 -18.13
CA ASP A 1169 -31.34 13.79 -18.84
C ASP A 1169 -30.16 13.34 -17.95
N VAL A 1170 -29.13 12.78 -18.57
CA VAL A 1170 -27.90 12.36 -17.89
C VAL A 1170 -26.75 13.28 -18.26
N ALA A 1171 -25.75 13.34 -17.40
CA ALA A 1171 -24.43 13.89 -17.70
C ALA A 1171 -23.39 12.76 -17.69
N ILE A 1172 -22.52 12.70 -18.70
CA ILE A 1172 -21.51 11.63 -18.84
C ILE A 1172 -20.13 12.27 -19.00
N ALA A 1173 -19.17 11.86 -18.17
CA ALA A 1173 -17.76 12.14 -18.37
C ALA A 1173 -17.01 10.82 -18.48
N ALA A 1174 -16.21 10.66 -19.54
CA ALA A 1174 -15.49 9.42 -19.81
C ALA A 1174 -14.11 9.69 -20.39
N MET A 1175 -13.12 8.88 -20.00
CA MET A 1175 -11.76 8.91 -20.54
C MET A 1175 -11.17 7.52 -20.76
N GLY A 1176 -10.15 7.45 -21.61
CA GLY A 1176 -9.45 6.21 -21.96
C GLY A 1176 -10.05 5.51 -23.19
N PRO A 1177 -9.91 4.18 -23.32
CA PRO A 1177 -10.35 3.44 -24.51
C PRO A 1177 -11.87 3.20 -24.47
N ILE A 1178 -12.63 4.26 -24.79
CA ILE A 1178 -14.09 4.32 -24.61
C ILE A 1178 -14.90 4.19 -25.91
N GLN A 1179 -14.34 3.60 -26.97
CA GLN A 1179 -15.04 3.48 -28.27
C GLN A 1179 -16.28 2.58 -28.19
N SER A 1180 -16.27 1.60 -27.28
CA SER A 1180 -17.37 0.69 -27.00
C SER A 1180 -18.37 1.23 -25.98
N LEU A 1181 -18.08 2.35 -25.30
CA LEU A 1181 -19.02 2.98 -24.38
C LEU A 1181 -20.22 3.51 -25.20
N PRO A 1182 -21.46 3.07 -24.92
CA PRO A 1182 -22.63 3.51 -25.68
C PRO A 1182 -22.79 5.03 -25.72
N ASP A 1183 -23.38 5.58 -26.77
CA ASP A 1183 -23.54 7.03 -26.96
C ASP A 1183 -24.56 7.65 -25.97
N TYR A 1184 -24.62 8.98 -25.92
CA TYR A 1184 -25.59 9.70 -25.08
C TYR A 1184 -27.04 9.20 -25.24
N ASN A 1185 -27.49 9.02 -26.50
CA ASN A 1185 -28.85 8.60 -26.80
C ASN A 1185 -29.18 7.23 -26.18
N TRP A 1186 -28.20 6.32 -26.19
CA TRP A 1186 -28.36 5.03 -25.57
C TRP A 1186 -28.61 5.15 -24.07
N PHE A 1187 -27.81 5.96 -23.34
CA PHE A 1187 -27.99 6.19 -21.91
C PHE A 1187 -29.34 6.88 -21.64
N ARG A 1188 -29.64 7.93 -22.40
CA ARG A 1188 -30.89 8.71 -22.29
C ARG A 1188 -32.13 7.85 -22.52
N ARG A 1189 -32.08 6.87 -23.43
CA ARG A 1189 -33.18 5.91 -23.67
C ARG A 1189 -33.27 4.84 -22.58
N ARG A 1190 -32.21 4.59 -21.82
CA ARG A 1190 -32.18 3.59 -20.74
C ARG A 1190 -32.67 4.13 -19.40
N THR A 1191 -32.96 5.42 -19.28
CA THR A 1191 -33.57 6.04 -18.07
C THR A 1191 -35.04 5.65 -17.84
N TYR A 1192 -35.65 4.91 -18.79
CA TYR A 1192 -37.00 4.37 -18.68
C TYR A 1192 -37.14 2.97 -19.30
N LEU A 1193 -38.10 2.21 -18.80
CA LEU A 1193 -38.44 0.85 -19.23
C LEU A 1193 -39.84 0.81 -19.86
N LEU A 1194 -39.91 0.59 -21.17
CA LEU A 1194 -41.18 0.50 -21.95
C LEU A 1194 -42.05 -0.72 -21.64
N ARG A 1195 -41.59 -1.64 -20.78
CA ARG A 1195 -42.33 -2.86 -20.42
C ARG A 1195 -43.41 -2.63 -19.36
N TYR A 1196 -43.32 -1.49 -18.65
CA TYR A 1196 -44.27 -1.02 -17.65
C TYR A 1196 -45.05 0.14 -18.28
#